data_AF-A0A2J8AD36-F1
#
_entry.id   AF-A0A2J8AD36-F1
#
_cell.length_a   1.000
_cell.length_b   1.000
_cell.length_c   1.000
_cell.angle_alpha   90.00
_cell.angle_beta   90.00
_cell.angle_gamma   90.00
#
_symmetry.space_group_name_H-M   'P 1'
#
loop_
_entity.id
_entity.type
_entity.pdbx_description
1 polymer ?
#
loop_
_entity_poly.entity_id
_entity_poly.type
_entity_poly.pdbx_seq_one_letter_code
_entity_poly.pdbx_strand_id
1 'polypeptide(L)'
;MASKDEVEAACMSLFMCIGLEETVAKNAAKNAKFSKTLEDVIHEAGAASGCPKGKGNLLYTVASKYPANALCHRPMLLGYVMCEHMKSTAQLDGAFEYLRKVGTTEVDKKALEEASGVGVVVTAEQIKAAVAEEMEANTARLLEERYRVNLNVLLGAVTRKLKWADGAAVRSVLEASVEALLGPKMEADLAPPEPKKKTKAAPPPKEDKPAASTQSAEPSTAAPAPPDDPYAFLPKPDANNDVHTTVNFSDGRILRVANTPEALSLHLSRTGGKVVTRFPPEPNGYLHIGHAKAMFVDFGMARHYGGVCYLRYDDTNPEAEKLEYIQHIEEIASWMGWEAWKVTYSSDYFEQLYELAVQLIKSGNAYVCHQTKDEIEASREKREPSPWRERPIEESLRLFEDMRRGMVDEGKATLRMKMDHKWVGLRRRGVPATAINAFCRDIGITRNENIIAMHRLEHFVRTELDATSPRALAVLRPLKVVVSNMAEGHFEEVEAKTFPGRDASESYKVPLTRTVYIEATDFRLKDDKDYYGLAPGKTVMLRYAYPITCTSFSQDPVSGQVTELAATYDPDHYTAGRKPPKLETSMAPDSTQAGTAPTLYDRLGGAAAVDAAVDIFYGKLMADAVIAPFFEGIDMKKQRRKQVAFMSYVFGGADGYQGRDLGIAHKRLILEKGLNEGHFDMVANHLAETLRSLNVPTDLLNEAMAVVETARPAIFGQSRRPSVPISRSAAASSRNHQRATSMAPDSTQAGTAPTLYDRLGGAAAVDAAVDIFYGKLMADAVAFMSYVFGGADGYQGRDLGIAHKRLILEKGLNEGHFDMVANHLAETLRSLNVPTELLNEAMAVVATAKPAIFGAA
;
A
#
# COMPACT_ATOMS: atom_id res chain seq x y z
N MET A 1 -67.36 -8.75 -8.48
CA MET A 1 -66.83 -7.40 -8.25
C MET A 1 -65.85 -7.53 -7.11
N ALA A 2 -64.58 -7.14 -7.31
CA ALA A 2 -63.59 -7.15 -6.23
C ALA A 2 -64.10 -6.30 -5.06
N SER A 3 -63.84 -6.72 -3.83
CA SER A 3 -64.22 -5.94 -2.65
C SER A 3 -63.45 -4.62 -2.62
N LYS A 4 -63.99 -3.60 -1.96
CA LYS A 4 -63.33 -2.30 -1.83
C LYS A 4 -61.93 -2.45 -1.21
N ASP A 5 -61.79 -3.37 -0.25
CA ASP A 5 -60.54 -3.65 0.44
C ASP A 5 -59.52 -4.37 -0.47
N GLU A 6 -59.99 -5.22 -1.41
CA GLU A 6 -59.12 -5.86 -2.42
C GLU A 6 -58.56 -4.86 -3.43
N VAL A 7 -59.38 -3.89 -3.87
CA VAL A 7 -58.94 -2.83 -4.79
C VAL A 7 -57.94 -1.89 -4.12
N GLU A 8 -58.19 -1.52 -2.86
CA GLU A 8 -57.27 -0.69 -2.07
C GLU A 8 -55.92 -1.41 -1.84
N ALA A 9 -55.93 -2.71 -1.55
CA ALA A 9 -54.71 -3.51 -1.39
C ALA A 9 -53.90 -3.64 -2.69
N ALA A 10 -54.57 -3.84 -3.83
CA ALA A 10 -53.92 -3.91 -5.14
C ALA A 10 -53.28 -2.56 -5.53
N CYS A 11 -54.00 -1.44 -5.31
CA CYS A 11 -53.46 -0.09 -5.53
C CYS A 11 -52.27 0.20 -4.62
N MET A 12 -52.36 -0.16 -3.34
CA MET A 12 -51.27 0.00 -2.38
C MET A 12 -50.01 -0.74 -2.83
N SER A 13 -50.15 -1.99 -3.28
CA SER A 13 -49.02 -2.77 -3.79
C SER A 13 -48.38 -2.10 -5.02
N LEU A 14 -49.20 -1.64 -5.98
CA LEU A 14 -48.71 -0.95 -7.18
C LEU A 14 -47.98 0.37 -6.85
N PHE A 15 -48.50 1.13 -5.89
CA PHE A 15 -47.91 2.40 -5.47
C PHE A 15 -46.60 2.21 -4.70
N MET A 16 -46.48 1.15 -3.91
CA MET A 16 -45.21 0.77 -3.28
C MET A 16 -44.17 0.30 -4.31
N CYS A 17 -44.57 -0.37 -5.39
CA CYS A 17 -43.66 -0.80 -6.46
C CYS A 17 -42.94 0.35 -7.18
N ILE A 18 -43.54 1.54 -7.24
CA ILE A 18 -42.87 2.75 -7.77
C ILE A 18 -42.05 3.51 -6.71
N GLY A 19 -41.91 2.97 -5.50
CA GLY A 19 -41.06 3.52 -4.45
C GLY A 19 -41.72 4.58 -3.57
N LEU A 20 -43.05 4.68 -3.56
CA LEU A 20 -43.77 5.55 -2.61
C LEU A 20 -43.68 4.96 -1.19
N GLU A 21 -43.54 5.86 -0.22
CA GLU A 21 -43.51 5.48 1.19
C GLU A 21 -44.89 4.93 1.64
N GLU A 22 -44.89 3.98 2.57
CA GLU A 22 -46.08 3.18 2.90
C GLU A 22 -47.26 4.05 3.33
N THR A 23 -47.02 5.09 4.13
CA THR A 23 -48.09 5.99 4.56
C THR A 23 -48.69 6.79 3.39
N VAL A 24 -47.86 7.23 2.44
CA VAL A 24 -48.27 7.97 1.24
C VAL A 24 -49.04 7.06 0.29
N ALA A 25 -48.55 5.84 0.05
CA ALA A 25 -49.21 4.83 -0.78
C ALA A 25 -50.59 4.46 -0.22
N LYS A 26 -50.68 4.26 1.09
CA LYS A 26 -51.95 3.96 1.78
C LYS A 26 -52.95 5.10 1.68
N ASN A 27 -52.49 6.35 1.85
CA ASN A 27 -53.37 7.52 1.72
C ASN A 27 -53.83 7.75 0.28
N ALA A 28 -52.97 7.47 -0.70
CA ALA A 28 -53.31 7.53 -2.11
C ALA A 28 -54.35 6.47 -2.51
N ALA A 29 -54.19 5.23 -2.02
CA ALA A 29 -55.09 4.10 -2.30
C ALA A 29 -56.51 4.34 -1.76
N LYS A 30 -56.66 5.04 -0.62
CA LYS A 30 -57.97 5.38 -0.02
C LYS A 30 -58.81 6.34 -0.86
N ASN A 31 -58.19 7.18 -1.69
CA ASN A 31 -58.90 8.15 -2.52
C ASN A 31 -59.17 7.54 -3.90
N ALA A 32 -60.35 6.94 -4.09
CA ALA A 32 -60.72 6.20 -5.31
C ALA A 32 -60.54 6.99 -6.63
N LYS A 33 -60.70 8.32 -6.61
CA LYS A 33 -60.51 9.16 -7.81
C LYS A 33 -59.02 9.39 -8.10
N PHE A 34 -58.26 9.65 -7.04
CA PHE A 34 -56.82 9.88 -7.14
C PHE A 34 -56.05 8.58 -7.42
N SER A 35 -56.44 7.47 -6.79
CA SER A 35 -55.83 6.15 -7.00
C SER A 35 -55.94 5.73 -8.46
N LYS A 36 -57.11 5.87 -9.08
CA LYS A 36 -57.29 5.63 -10.51
C LYS A 36 -56.44 6.54 -11.38
N THR A 37 -56.34 7.82 -11.03
CA THR A 37 -55.51 8.78 -11.78
C THR A 37 -54.02 8.42 -11.70
N LEU A 38 -53.56 7.96 -10.54
CA LEU A 38 -52.19 7.53 -10.32
C LEU A 38 -51.89 6.20 -11.02
N GLU A 39 -52.83 5.26 -11.01
CA GLU A 39 -52.76 4.01 -11.76
C GLU A 39 -52.62 4.28 -13.28
N ASP A 40 -53.48 5.14 -13.84
CA ASP A 40 -53.39 5.56 -15.25
C ASP A 40 -52.01 6.16 -15.57
N VAL A 41 -51.49 7.02 -14.69
CA VAL A 41 -50.16 7.64 -14.85
C VAL A 41 -49.03 6.59 -14.81
N ILE A 42 -49.11 5.61 -13.91
CA ILE A 42 -48.11 4.54 -13.80
C ILE A 42 -48.12 3.66 -15.05
N HIS A 43 -49.29 3.33 -15.58
CA HIS A 43 -49.42 2.54 -16.80
C HIS A 43 -48.96 3.31 -18.04
N GLU A 44 -49.35 4.58 -18.18
CA GLU A 44 -48.89 5.45 -19.28
C GLU A 44 -47.37 5.66 -19.26
N ALA A 45 -46.76 5.71 -18.07
CA ALA A 45 -45.31 5.80 -17.91
C ALA A 45 -44.58 4.46 -18.12
N GLY A 46 -45.29 3.33 -18.26
CA GLY A 46 -44.69 2.01 -18.34
C GLY A 46 -44.01 1.56 -17.03
N ALA A 47 -44.41 2.12 -15.89
CA ALA A 47 -43.78 1.91 -14.59
C ALA A 47 -44.46 0.83 -13.72
N ALA A 48 -45.38 0.05 -14.30
CA ALA A 48 -46.13 -0.98 -13.58
C ALA A 48 -45.25 -2.13 -13.04
N SER A 49 -44.08 -2.37 -13.66
CA SER A 49 -43.05 -3.31 -13.18
C SER A 49 -42.13 -2.73 -12.10
N GLY A 50 -42.33 -1.46 -11.72
CA GLY A 50 -41.55 -0.73 -10.72
C GLY A 50 -40.60 0.31 -11.31
N CYS A 51 -40.26 1.32 -10.52
CA CYS A 51 -39.29 2.36 -10.89
C CYS A 51 -38.59 2.95 -9.64
N PRO A 52 -37.44 3.64 -9.80
CA PRO A 52 -36.75 4.28 -8.67
C PRO A 52 -37.64 5.31 -7.96
N LYS A 53 -37.50 5.41 -6.62
CA LYS A 53 -38.26 6.33 -5.75
C LYS A 53 -38.34 7.78 -6.26
N GLY A 54 -37.26 8.29 -6.84
CA GLY A 54 -37.24 9.64 -7.45
C GLY A 54 -38.26 9.79 -8.58
N LYS A 55 -38.32 8.81 -9.50
CA LYS A 55 -39.31 8.79 -10.60
C LYS A 55 -40.71 8.57 -10.04
N GLY A 56 -40.88 7.67 -9.07
CA GLY A 56 -42.18 7.45 -8.40
C GLY A 56 -42.77 8.71 -7.78
N ASN A 57 -41.95 9.52 -7.10
CA ASN A 57 -42.39 10.80 -6.52
C ASN A 57 -42.81 11.82 -7.60
N LEU A 58 -42.15 11.81 -8.75
CA LEU A 58 -42.50 12.67 -9.88
C LEU A 58 -43.79 12.19 -10.56
N LEU A 59 -43.98 10.87 -10.73
CA LEU A 59 -45.24 10.28 -11.22
C LEU A 59 -46.41 10.61 -10.29
N TYR A 60 -46.20 10.52 -8.98
CA TYR A 60 -47.17 10.96 -7.98
C TYR A 60 -47.53 12.44 -8.14
N THR A 61 -46.52 13.30 -8.33
CA THR A 61 -46.72 14.74 -8.55
C THR A 61 -47.51 15.02 -9.82
N VAL A 62 -47.23 14.28 -10.91
CA VAL A 62 -47.99 14.33 -12.15
C VAL A 62 -49.45 13.93 -11.90
N ALA A 63 -49.70 12.81 -11.22
CA ALA A 63 -51.06 12.40 -10.91
C ALA A 63 -51.83 13.44 -10.05
N SER A 64 -51.13 14.18 -9.18
CA SER A 64 -51.76 15.17 -8.29
C SER A 64 -52.02 16.53 -8.93
N LYS A 65 -51.10 17.02 -9.77
CA LYS A 65 -51.07 18.44 -10.19
C LYS A 65 -51.23 18.66 -11.69
N TYR A 66 -51.26 17.61 -12.50
CA TYR A 66 -51.27 17.76 -13.95
C TYR A 66 -52.49 18.57 -14.44
N PRO A 67 -52.30 19.55 -15.35
CA PRO A 67 -53.39 20.41 -15.81
C PRO A 67 -54.47 19.64 -16.57
N ALA A 68 -55.71 19.70 -16.06
CA ALA A 68 -56.85 18.97 -16.63
C ALA A 68 -57.20 19.38 -18.07
N ASN A 69 -56.89 20.62 -18.47
CA ASN A 69 -57.13 21.13 -19.82
C ASN A 69 -56.07 20.69 -20.86
N ALA A 70 -55.04 19.93 -20.46
CA ALA A 70 -53.92 19.53 -21.32
C ALA A 70 -53.60 18.02 -21.22
N LEU A 71 -54.59 17.20 -20.85
CA LEU A 71 -54.42 15.76 -20.61
C LEU A 71 -53.88 14.98 -21.81
N CYS A 72 -54.15 15.44 -23.04
CA CYS A 72 -53.61 14.84 -24.27
C CYS A 72 -52.08 14.83 -24.32
N HIS A 73 -51.40 15.72 -23.59
CA HIS A 73 -49.93 15.81 -23.56
C HIS A 73 -49.30 15.01 -22.41
N ARG A 74 -50.10 14.36 -21.55
CA ARG A 74 -49.60 13.65 -20.36
C ARG A 74 -48.60 12.54 -20.71
N PRO A 75 -48.84 11.68 -21.72
CA PRO A 75 -47.87 10.66 -22.12
C PRO A 75 -46.53 11.25 -22.57
N MET A 76 -46.54 12.40 -23.25
CA MET A 76 -45.30 13.07 -23.66
C MET A 76 -44.49 13.53 -22.44
N LEU A 77 -45.13 14.19 -21.48
CA LEU A 77 -44.46 14.64 -20.25
C LEU A 77 -43.92 13.45 -19.43
N LEU A 78 -44.67 12.35 -19.36
CA LEU A 78 -44.22 11.12 -18.70
C LEU A 78 -42.96 10.55 -19.38
N GLY A 79 -42.84 10.65 -20.70
CA GLY A 79 -41.61 10.35 -21.42
C GLY A 79 -40.40 11.17 -20.93
N TYR A 80 -40.58 12.47 -20.68
CA TYR A 80 -39.50 13.32 -20.13
C TYR A 80 -39.09 12.92 -18.71
N VAL A 81 -40.04 12.49 -17.88
CA VAL A 81 -39.76 11.98 -16.53
C VAL A 81 -39.02 10.65 -16.58
N MET A 82 -39.47 9.73 -17.44
CA MET A 82 -38.88 8.38 -17.54
C MET A 82 -37.47 8.41 -18.13
N CYS A 83 -37.23 9.29 -19.11
CA CYS A 83 -35.90 9.56 -19.69
C CYS A 83 -35.03 10.50 -18.84
N GLU A 84 -35.48 10.91 -17.65
CA GLU A 84 -34.75 11.80 -16.73
C GLU A 84 -34.38 13.18 -17.28
N HIS A 85 -35.10 13.67 -18.28
CA HIS A 85 -34.99 15.05 -18.72
C HIS A 85 -35.61 16.03 -17.70
N MET A 86 -36.64 15.57 -16.97
CA MET A 86 -37.23 16.26 -15.82
C MET A 86 -37.01 15.45 -14.55
N LYS A 87 -36.23 16.01 -13.62
CA LYS A 87 -35.74 15.33 -12.41
C LYS A 87 -36.27 15.94 -11.11
N SER A 88 -36.95 17.08 -11.17
CA SER A 88 -37.46 17.78 -9.97
C SER A 88 -38.91 18.23 -10.12
N THR A 89 -39.56 18.45 -8.98
CA THR A 89 -40.91 19.01 -8.91
C THR A 89 -40.97 20.43 -9.46
N ALA A 90 -39.91 21.22 -9.32
CA ALA A 90 -39.83 22.56 -9.89
C ALA A 90 -39.92 22.54 -11.43
N GLN A 91 -39.19 21.62 -12.08
CA GLN A 91 -39.24 21.44 -13.53
C GLN A 91 -40.63 20.98 -13.99
N LEU A 92 -41.28 20.09 -13.24
CA LEU A 92 -42.68 19.71 -13.49
C LEU A 92 -43.65 20.88 -13.32
N ASP A 93 -43.50 21.69 -12.28
CA ASP A 93 -44.36 22.85 -12.06
C ASP A 93 -44.21 23.88 -13.22
N GLY A 94 -42.98 24.08 -13.72
CA GLY A 94 -42.73 24.88 -14.94
C GLY A 94 -43.39 24.28 -16.19
N ALA A 95 -43.30 22.97 -16.37
CA ALA A 95 -44.00 22.26 -17.46
C ALA A 95 -45.52 22.38 -17.34
N PHE A 96 -46.08 22.24 -16.13
CA PHE A 96 -47.52 22.38 -15.89
C PHE A 96 -48.01 23.80 -16.18
N GLU A 97 -47.27 24.83 -15.82
CA GLU A 97 -47.61 26.21 -16.15
C GLU A 97 -47.65 26.45 -17.66
N TYR A 98 -46.68 25.91 -18.40
CA TYR A 98 -46.66 25.98 -19.85
C TYR A 98 -47.84 25.21 -20.46
N LEU A 99 -48.02 23.94 -20.09
CA LEU A 99 -49.09 23.08 -20.61
C LEU A 99 -50.48 23.62 -20.29
N ARG A 100 -50.67 24.27 -19.14
CA ARG A 100 -51.93 24.94 -18.78
C ARG A 100 -52.28 26.07 -19.75
N LYS A 101 -51.27 26.78 -20.30
CA LYS A 101 -51.46 27.85 -21.30
C LYS A 101 -51.70 27.29 -22.70
N VAL A 102 -51.02 26.20 -23.05
CA VAL A 102 -51.17 25.52 -24.36
C VAL A 102 -52.51 24.79 -24.48
N GLY A 103 -53.01 24.20 -23.39
CA GLY A 103 -54.27 23.45 -23.39
C GLY A 103 -54.17 22.20 -24.25
N THR A 104 -55.05 22.08 -25.25
CA THR A 104 -55.10 20.94 -26.19
C THR A 104 -54.38 21.19 -27.51
N THR A 105 -53.72 22.35 -27.67
CA THR A 105 -53.02 22.72 -28.90
C THR A 105 -51.66 22.04 -29.01
N GLU A 106 -51.07 22.00 -30.20
CA GLU A 106 -49.78 21.32 -30.41
C GLU A 106 -48.67 21.98 -29.57
N VAL A 107 -47.91 21.14 -28.87
CA VAL A 107 -46.84 21.60 -27.96
C VAL A 107 -45.57 21.85 -28.76
N ASP A 108 -45.07 23.10 -28.75
CA ASP A 108 -43.70 23.39 -29.14
C ASP A 108 -42.75 22.76 -28.10
N LYS A 109 -41.97 21.78 -28.57
CA LYS A 109 -41.02 21.03 -27.77
C LYS A 109 -39.96 21.93 -27.14
N LYS A 110 -39.44 22.91 -27.89
CA LYS A 110 -38.36 23.79 -27.43
C LYS A 110 -38.88 24.75 -26.36
N ALA A 111 -40.08 25.31 -26.57
CA ALA A 111 -40.71 26.19 -25.59
C ALA A 111 -41.08 25.45 -24.29
N LEU A 112 -41.49 24.17 -24.38
CA LEU A 112 -41.69 23.32 -23.20
C LEU A 112 -40.38 23.10 -22.44
N GLU A 113 -39.31 22.71 -23.13
CA GLU A 113 -37.98 22.46 -22.52
C GLU A 113 -37.44 23.72 -21.84
N GLU A 114 -37.54 24.89 -22.48
CA GLU A 114 -37.16 26.18 -21.90
C GLU A 114 -38.00 26.55 -20.67
N ALA A 115 -39.33 26.38 -20.74
CA ALA A 115 -40.25 26.72 -19.66
C ALA A 115 -40.10 25.80 -18.43
N SER A 116 -39.63 24.58 -18.64
CA SER A 116 -39.43 23.56 -17.60
C SER A 116 -37.99 23.41 -17.15
N GLY A 117 -37.06 24.19 -17.71
CA GLY A 117 -35.64 24.12 -17.35
C GLY A 117 -34.99 22.76 -17.69
N VAL A 118 -35.47 22.09 -18.73
CA VAL A 118 -34.83 20.86 -19.23
C VAL A 118 -33.47 21.22 -19.82
N GLY A 119 -32.44 20.47 -19.42
CA GLY A 119 -31.05 20.76 -19.79
C GLY A 119 -30.37 21.87 -18.97
N VAL A 120 -31.10 22.55 -18.07
CA VAL A 120 -30.50 23.51 -17.13
C VAL A 120 -29.91 22.75 -15.95
N VAL A 121 -28.59 22.77 -15.83
CA VAL A 121 -27.85 22.18 -14.70
C VAL A 121 -27.41 23.30 -13.78
N VAL A 122 -27.98 23.34 -12.56
CA VAL A 122 -27.48 24.23 -11.51
C VAL A 122 -26.35 23.53 -10.79
N THR A 123 -25.15 24.11 -10.83
CA THR A 123 -23.97 23.51 -10.20
C THR A 123 -23.90 23.81 -8.71
N ALA A 124 -23.13 23.00 -7.96
CA ALA A 124 -22.91 23.24 -6.53
C ALA A 124 -22.24 24.60 -6.28
N GLU A 125 -21.38 25.03 -7.19
CA GLU A 125 -20.69 26.33 -7.14
C GLU A 125 -21.67 27.49 -7.32
N GLN A 126 -22.67 27.37 -8.20
CA GLN A 126 -23.72 28.37 -8.34
C GLN A 126 -24.60 28.47 -7.09
N ILE A 127 -24.91 27.33 -6.45
CA ILE A 127 -25.62 27.29 -5.18
C ILE A 127 -24.79 27.96 -4.08
N LYS A 128 -23.50 27.60 -3.95
CA LYS A 128 -22.59 28.21 -2.98
C LYS A 128 -22.48 29.71 -3.18
N ALA A 129 -22.33 30.18 -4.41
CA ALA A 129 -22.24 31.61 -4.71
C ALA A 129 -23.53 32.36 -4.34
N ALA A 130 -24.70 31.82 -4.70
CA ALA A 130 -25.99 32.44 -4.37
C ALA A 130 -26.29 32.43 -2.87
N VAL A 131 -25.88 31.37 -2.15
CA VAL A 131 -25.96 31.30 -0.70
C VAL A 131 -24.99 32.29 -0.05
N ALA A 132 -23.74 32.37 -0.52
CA ALA A 132 -22.75 33.30 0.01
C ALA A 132 -23.21 34.76 -0.13
N GLU A 133 -23.77 35.13 -1.29
CA GLU A 133 -24.36 36.45 -1.51
C GLU A 133 -25.51 36.74 -0.53
N GLU A 134 -26.40 35.78 -0.30
CA GLU A 134 -27.51 35.93 0.65
C GLU A 134 -27.02 35.99 2.11
N MET A 135 -25.97 35.24 2.44
CA MET A 135 -25.32 35.27 3.75
C MET A 135 -24.65 36.62 4.01
N GLU A 136 -23.93 37.16 3.04
CA GLU A 136 -23.30 38.48 3.11
C GLU A 136 -24.37 39.57 3.33
N ALA A 137 -25.45 39.54 2.54
CA ALA A 137 -26.58 40.48 2.67
C ALA A 137 -27.27 40.42 4.04
N ASN A 138 -27.17 39.31 4.77
CA ASN A 138 -27.83 39.09 6.06
C ASN A 138 -26.85 38.94 7.24
N THR A 139 -25.55 39.17 7.05
CA THR A 139 -24.51 38.87 8.05
C THR A 139 -24.74 39.60 9.37
N ALA A 140 -25.07 40.89 9.32
CA ALA A 140 -25.33 41.69 10.53
C ALA A 140 -26.51 41.13 11.35
N ARG A 141 -27.60 40.75 10.67
CA ARG A 141 -28.79 40.17 11.31
C ARG A 141 -28.49 38.78 11.88
N LEU A 142 -27.74 37.95 11.14
CA LEU A 142 -27.34 36.62 11.58
C LEU A 142 -26.44 36.68 12.82
N LEU A 143 -25.51 37.63 12.91
CA LEU A 143 -24.66 37.79 14.10
C LEU A 143 -25.45 38.29 15.32
N GLU A 144 -26.42 39.18 15.15
CA GLU A 144 -27.25 39.70 16.25
C GLU A 144 -28.30 38.69 16.75
N GLU A 145 -29.05 38.09 15.84
CA GLU A 145 -30.17 37.20 16.16
C GLU A 145 -29.76 35.71 16.22
N ARG A 146 -28.54 35.37 15.78
CA ARG A 146 -28.00 34.01 15.71
C ARG A 146 -28.98 33.04 15.03
N TYR A 147 -29.26 31.91 15.68
CA TYR A 147 -30.17 30.87 15.17
C TYR A 147 -31.66 31.23 15.29
N ARG A 148 -32.00 32.43 15.78
CA ARG A 148 -33.40 32.91 15.84
C ARG A 148 -33.88 33.48 14.50
N VAL A 149 -32.98 33.69 13.55
CA VAL A 149 -33.32 34.10 12.18
C VAL A 149 -34.10 32.99 11.47
N ASN A 150 -35.21 33.34 10.82
CA ASN A 150 -36.00 32.39 10.06
C ASN A 150 -35.30 32.00 8.74
N LEU A 151 -34.62 30.84 8.75
CA LEU A 151 -33.91 30.27 7.60
C LEU A 151 -34.78 30.06 6.37
N ASN A 152 -36.09 29.87 6.51
CA ASN A 152 -36.97 29.69 5.35
C ASN A 152 -37.09 30.96 4.50
N VAL A 153 -36.88 32.14 5.10
CA VAL A 153 -36.87 33.42 4.35
C VAL A 153 -35.65 33.50 3.45
N LEU A 154 -34.48 33.12 3.98
CA LEU A 154 -33.21 33.09 3.24
C LEU A 154 -33.24 32.00 2.16
N LEU A 155 -33.75 30.81 2.49
CA LEU A 155 -33.96 29.72 1.54
C LEU A 155 -34.86 30.17 0.37
N GLY A 156 -35.94 30.90 0.69
CA GLY A 156 -36.84 31.49 -0.31
C GLY A 156 -36.14 32.50 -1.23
N ALA A 157 -35.20 33.29 -0.73
CA ALA A 157 -34.45 34.25 -1.53
C ALA A 157 -33.50 33.56 -2.52
N VAL A 158 -32.75 32.56 -2.05
CA VAL A 158 -31.82 31.79 -2.89
C VAL A 158 -32.57 30.98 -3.97
N THR A 159 -33.67 30.33 -3.59
CA THR A 159 -34.48 29.51 -4.54
C THR A 159 -35.21 30.35 -5.60
N ARG A 160 -35.47 31.65 -5.35
CA ARG A 160 -35.95 32.58 -6.40
C ARG A 160 -34.88 32.91 -7.43
N LYS A 161 -33.62 33.05 -7.01
CA LYS A 161 -32.47 33.29 -7.90
C LYS A 161 -32.13 32.04 -8.70
N LEU A 162 -32.16 30.88 -8.05
CA LEU A 162 -31.86 29.57 -8.65
C LEU A 162 -33.12 28.72 -8.76
N LYS A 163 -34.03 29.12 -9.66
CA LYS A 163 -35.36 28.50 -9.83
C LYS A 163 -35.34 26.97 -9.99
N TRP A 164 -34.30 26.43 -10.64
CA TRP A 164 -34.17 25.01 -10.96
C TRP A 164 -33.21 24.25 -10.03
N ALA A 165 -32.70 24.89 -8.98
CA ALA A 165 -31.82 24.24 -8.02
C ALA A 165 -32.58 23.20 -7.19
N ASP A 166 -31.86 22.15 -6.78
CA ASP A 166 -32.37 21.23 -5.76
C ASP A 166 -32.51 21.97 -4.42
N GLY A 167 -33.75 22.14 -3.95
CA GLY A 167 -34.04 22.84 -2.70
C GLY A 167 -33.42 22.17 -1.47
N ALA A 168 -33.19 20.85 -1.50
CA ALA A 168 -32.49 20.16 -0.42
C ALA A 168 -31.00 20.53 -0.40
N ALA A 169 -30.36 20.56 -1.57
CA ALA A 169 -28.97 21.00 -1.71
C ALA A 169 -28.79 22.48 -1.28
N VAL A 170 -29.69 23.37 -1.71
CA VAL A 170 -29.67 24.79 -1.30
C VAL A 170 -29.83 24.94 0.22
N ARG A 171 -30.77 24.20 0.83
CA ARG A 171 -30.96 24.22 2.29
C ARG A 171 -29.72 23.74 3.03
N SER A 172 -29.11 22.65 2.58
CA SER A 172 -27.90 22.09 3.20
C SER A 172 -26.74 23.08 3.18
N VAL A 173 -26.47 23.71 2.03
CA VAL A 173 -25.40 24.72 1.90
C VAL A 173 -25.68 25.96 2.76
N LEU A 174 -26.93 26.40 2.83
CA LEU A 174 -27.36 27.53 3.66
C LEU A 174 -27.19 27.22 5.16
N GLU A 175 -27.64 26.07 5.64
CA GLU A 175 -27.48 25.64 7.03
C GLU A 175 -26.00 25.54 7.42
N ALA A 176 -25.17 24.95 6.55
CA ALA A 176 -23.73 24.87 6.77
C ALA A 176 -23.06 26.25 6.81
N SER A 177 -23.48 27.20 5.96
CA SER A 177 -22.95 28.56 5.94
C SER A 177 -23.33 29.34 7.20
N VAL A 178 -24.55 29.13 7.71
CA VAL A 178 -25.02 29.72 8.97
C VAL A 178 -24.27 29.13 10.16
N GLU A 179 -24.05 27.83 10.20
CA GLU A 179 -23.27 27.17 11.23
C GLU A 179 -21.80 27.60 11.21
N ALA A 180 -21.20 27.77 10.03
CA ALA A 180 -19.84 28.29 9.88
C ALA A 180 -19.72 29.73 10.41
N LEU A 181 -20.74 30.58 10.20
CA LEU A 181 -20.76 31.95 10.68
C LEU A 181 -21.02 32.06 12.20
N LEU A 182 -21.91 31.22 12.74
CA LEU A 182 -22.42 31.37 14.11
C LEU A 182 -21.79 30.41 15.13
N GLY A 183 -21.11 29.36 14.68
CA GLY A 183 -20.66 28.25 15.54
C GLY A 183 -21.81 27.39 16.06
N PRO A 184 -21.54 26.38 16.90
CA PRO A 184 -22.56 25.44 17.37
C PRO A 184 -23.70 26.14 18.13
N LYS A 185 -24.91 25.57 18.04
CA LYS A 185 -26.08 26.04 18.81
C LYS A 185 -25.82 25.91 20.30
N MET A 186 -26.00 27.00 21.03
CA MET A 186 -25.85 27.07 22.50
C MET A 186 -27.23 27.06 23.18
N GLU A 187 -27.30 26.76 24.48
CA GLU A 187 -28.56 26.78 25.23
C GLU A 187 -29.29 28.13 25.15
N ALA A 188 -28.56 29.25 25.04
CA ALA A 188 -29.12 30.58 24.85
C ALA A 188 -29.87 30.75 23.50
N ASP A 189 -29.50 29.98 22.47
CA ASP A 189 -30.16 29.97 21.17
C ASP A 189 -31.51 29.22 21.21
N LEU A 190 -31.69 28.31 22.19
CA LEU A 190 -32.91 27.54 22.43
C LEU A 190 -33.90 28.28 23.36
N ALA A 191 -33.45 29.32 24.05
CA ALA A 191 -34.30 30.14 24.91
C ALA A 191 -35.31 30.97 24.09
N PRO A 192 -36.59 31.06 24.51
CA PRO A 192 -37.56 31.95 23.87
C PRO A 192 -37.06 33.40 23.87
N PRO A 193 -37.30 34.19 22.80
CA PRO A 193 -36.81 35.57 22.74
C PRO A 193 -37.39 36.41 23.88
N GLU A 194 -36.52 37.13 24.60
CA GLU A 194 -36.93 38.10 25.62
C GLU A 194 -37.73 39.25 24.99
N PRO A 195 -38.80 39.76 25.63
CA PRO A 195 -39.63 40.81 25.08
C PRO A 195 -38.90 42.16 25.10
N LYS A 196 -38.19 42.50 24.00
CA LYS A 196 -37.62 43.85 23.81
C LYS A 196 -38.72 44.87 23.45
N LYS A 197 -38.71 46.01 24.16
CA LYS A 197 -39.57 47.19 23.95
C LYS A 197 -39.49 47.69 22.50
N LYS A 198 -40.67 47.88 21.90
CA LYS A 198 -40.85 48.36 20.52
C LYS A 198 -40.43 49.83 20.36
N THR A 199 -39.54 50.11 19.42
CA THR A 199 -39.49 51.38 18.68
C THR A 199 -40.14 51.15 17.31
N LYS A 200 -41.07 52.03 16.92
CA LYS A 200 -42.01 51.87 15.80
C LYS A 200 -41.38 52.07 14.42
N ALA A 201 -41.69 51.15 13.49
CA ALA A 201 -42.05 51.46 12.10
C ALA A 201 -43.11 50.44 11.62
N ALA A 202 -44.12 50.90 10.86
CA ALA A 202 -45.37 50.18 10.58
C ALA A 202 -45.39 49.39 9.24
N PRO A 203 -46.26 48.35 9.09
CA PRO A 203 -46.25 47.33 8.02
C PRO A 203 -47.40 47.52 6.97
N PRO A 204 -47.52 46.72 5.88
CA PRO A 204 -48.43 45.52 5.86
C PRO A 204 -48.16 44.46 4.72
N PRO A 205 -49.00 43.43 4.44
CA PRO A 205 -49.97 42.65 5.23
C PRO A 205 -49.76 41.10 5.20
N LYS A 206 -50.55 40.40 6.05
CA LYS A 206 -50.60 38.96 6.38
C LYS A 206 -51.59 38.15 5.52
N GLU A 207 -51.49 36.81 5.59
CA GLU A 207 -52.53 35.79 5.89
C GLU A 207 -51.98 34.41 5.48
N ASP A 208 -52.18 33.25 6.11
CA ASP A 208 -52.68 32.82 7.42
C ASP A 208 -52.18 31.36 7.65
N LYS A 209 -51.99 30.95 8.91
CA LYS A 209 -51.69 29.55 9.32
C LYS A 209 -53.00 28.83 9.70
N PRO A 210 -53.06 27.49 9.65
CA PRO A 210 -52.92 26.69 10.88
C PRO A 210 -52.09 25.41 10.63
N ALA A 211 -51.10 25.03 11.44
CA ALA A 211 -51.11 24.41 12.77
C ALA A 211 -50.55 22.98 12.65
N ALA A 212 -49.51 22.70 13.45
CA ALA A 212 -48.66 21.53 13.36
C ALA A 212 -49.22 20.35 14.17
N SER A 213 -48.97 19.13 13.70
CA SER A 213 -48.84 17.94 14.55
C SER A 213 -47.40 17.47 14.55
N THR A 214 -46.85 17.39 15.75
CA THR A 214 -45.52 16.93 16.11
C THR A 214 -45.39 15.43 15.90
N GLN A 215 -44.42 14.95 15.13
CA GLN A 215 -43.93 13.58 15.22
C GLN A 215 -42.39 13.55 15.06
N SER A 216 -41.81 12.82 16.01
CA SER A 216 -40.42 12.45 16.19
C SER A 216 -39.83 11.75 14.96
N ALA A 217 -38.60 12.14 14.58
CA ALA A 217 -37.86 11.50 13.50
C ALA A 217 -37.16 10.23 14.02
N GLU A 218 -37.60 9.07 13.53
CA GLU A 218 -36.80 7.85 13.45
C GLU A 218 -35.90 7.87 12.19
N PRO A 219 -34.83 7.06 12.11
CA PRO A 219 -33.78 7.18 11.10
C PRO A 219 -34.25 6.71 9.72
N SER A 220 -34.04 7.54 8.69
CA SER A 220 -34.33 7.22 7.29
C SER A 220 -33.34 6.18 6.76
N THR A 221 -33.87 5.04 6.34
CA THR A 221 -33.17 3.99 5.60
C THR A 221 -32.57 4.49 4.28
N ALA A 222 -31.39 3.95 3.97
CA ALA A 222 -30.52 4.32 2.86
C ALA A 222 -31.22 4.31 1.48
N ALA A 223 -30.95 5.36 0.69
CA ALA A 223 -31.31 5.43 -0.72
C ALA A 223 -30.57 4.36 -1.55
N PRO A 224 -31.19 3.82 -2.62
CA PRO A 224 -30.50 2.93 -3.55
C PRO A 224 -29.50 3.73 -4.40
N ALA A 225 -28.29 3.20 -4.54
CA ALA A 225 -27.16 3.83 -5.22
C ALA A 225 -27.38 3.95 -6.75
N PRO A 226 -26.89 5.03 -7.40
CA PRO A 226 -26.80 5.10 -8.85
C PRO A 226 -25.72 4.16 -9.40
N PRO A 227 -25.71 3.87 -10.72
CA PRO A 227 -24.97 2.73 -11.29
C PRO A 227 -23.44 2.80 -11.26
N ASP A 228 -22.82 3.90 -10.83
CA ASP A 228 -21.35 4.07 -10.83
C ASP A 228 -20.88 4.82 -9.56
N ASP A 229 -21.14 4.27 -8.37
CA ASP A 229 -20.53 4.77 -7.12
C ASP A 229 -19.14 4.12 -6.93
N PRO A 230 -18.03 4.87 -7.13
CA PRO A 230 -16.68 4.32 -7.03
C PRO A 230 -16.26 3.95 -5.59
N TYR A 231 -17.07 4.30 -4.59
CA TYR A 231 -16.81 4.04 -3.16
C TYR A 231 -17.75 2.98 -2.58
N ALA A 232 -18.64 2.39 -3.39
CA ALA A 232 -19.64 1.39 -2.96
C ALA A 232 -19.05 0.13 -2.30
N PHE A 233 -17.74 -0.13 -2.46
CA PHE A 233 -17.04 -1.23 -1.81
C PHE A 233 -16.76 -1.00 -0.31
N LEU A 234 -17.00 0.20 0.22
CA LEU A 234 -16.75 0.55 1.62
C LEU A 234 -18.03 0.42 2.48
N PRO A 235 -17.91 0.03 3.77
CA PRO A 235 -19.06 -0.07 4.67
C PRO A 235 -19.76 1.27 4.86
N LYS A 236 -21.10 1.27 4.83
CA LYS A 236 -21.91 2.45 5.14
C LYS A 236 -21.92 2.71 6.66
N PRO A 237 -22.08 3.97 7.12
CA PRO A 237 -22.15 4.29 8.55
C PRO A 237 -23.19 3.46 9.33
N ASP A 238 -24.35 3.17 8.72
CA ASP A 238 -25.40 2.33 9.32
C ASP A 238 -24.96 0.87 9.48
N ALA A 239 -24.01 0.41 8.65
CA ALA A 239 -23.43 -0.93 8.71
C ALA A 239 -22.25 -1.03 9.70
N ASN A 240 -21.79 0.07 10.32
CA ASN A 240 -20.70 0.03 11.31
C ASN A 240 -21.06 -0.78 12.57
N ASN A 241 -22.34 -1.03 12.82
CA ASN A 241 -22.82 -1.94 13.87
C ASN A 241 -22.73 -3.42 13.47
N ASP A 242 -22.76 -3.70 12.17
CA ASP A 242 -22.75 -5.06 11.62
C ASP A 242 -21.33 -5.55 11.30
N VAL A 243 -20.36 -4.64 11.17
CA VAL A 243 -18.93 -4.97 11.01
C VAL A 243 -18.35 -5.38 12.36
N HIS A 244 -18.64 -6.61 12.79
CA HIS A 244 -17.89 -7.21 13.90
C HIS A 244 -16.48 -7.56 13.43
N THR A 245 -15.50 -6.74 13.81
CA THR A 245 -14.10 -7.19 13.71
C THR A 245 -13.90 -8.20 14.84
N THR A 246 -13.94 -9.47 14.50
CA THR A 246 -13.67 -10.54 15.45
C THR A 246 -12.15 -10.74 15.53
N VAL A 247 -11.55 -10.27 16.61
CA VAL A 247 -10.14 -10.44 16.92
C VAL A 247 -10.00 -11.62 17.89
N ASN A 248 -9.39 -12.69 17.40
CA ASN A 248 -9.14 -13.89 18.20
C ASN A 248 -7.77 -13.79 18.87
N PHE A 249 -7.72 -13.73 20.20
CA PHE A 249 -6.48 -13.77 20.96
C PHE A 249 -5.99 -15.21 21.18
N SER A 250 -4.67 -15.39 21.30
CA SER A 250 -4.04 -16.71 21.54
C SER A 250 -4.46 -17.41 22.83
N ASP A 251 -5.04 -16.71 23.79
CA ASP A 251 -5.46 -17.27 25.07
C ASP A 251 -6.93 -17.70 25.09
N GLY A 252 -7.57 -17.73 23.91
CA GLY A 252 -8.98 -18.13 23.76
C GLY A 252 -9.96 -16.98 23.94
N ARG A 253 -9.51 -15.77 24.29
CA ARG A 253 -10.39 -14.60 24.30
C ARG A 253 -10.78 -14.21 22.88
N ILE A 254 -12.08 -14.09 22.63
CA ILE A 254 -12.62 -13.54 21.39
C ILE A 254 -13.05 -12.11 21.68
N LEU A 255 -12.34 -11.14 21.11
CA LEU A 255 -12.74 -9.76 21.14
C LEU A 255 -13.53 -9.44 19.89
N ARG A 256 -14.84 -9.37 20.04
CA ARG A 256 -15.72 -8.80 19.02
C ARG A 256 -15.65 -7.30 19.20
N VAL A 257 -14.76 -6.65 18.45
CA VAL A 257 -14.66 -5.20 18.45
C VAL A 257 -15.85 -4.67 17.68
N ALA A 258 -16.91 -4.37 18.41
CA ALA A 258 -17.93 -3.43 18.00
C ALA A 258 -17.75 -2.20 18.89
N ASN A 259 -17.98 -1.01 18.34
CA ASN A 259 -18.14 0.16 19.19
C ASN A 259 -19.29 -0.15 20.15
N THR A 260 -19.06 0.03 21.46
CA THR A 260 -20.14 -0.04 22.45
C THR A 260 -21.26 0.91 22.02
N PRO A 261 -22.55 0.59 22.25
CA PRO A 261 -23.66 1.48 21.92
C PRO A 261 -23.45 2.93 22.40
N GLU A 262 -22.83 3.09 23.57
CA GLU A 262 -22.49 4.38 24.17
C GLU A 262 -21.43 5.14 23.35
N ALA A 263 -20.33 4.47 22.98
CA ALA A 263 -19.28 5.05 22.14
C ALA A 263 -19.81 5.40 20.74
N LEU A 264 -20.69 4.58 20.16
CA LEU A 264 -21.29 4.89 18.87
C LEU A 264 -22.29 6.05 18.98
N SER A 265 -23.12 6.10 20.02
CA SER A 265 -24.01 7.22 20.28
C SER A 265 -23.23 8.53 20.47
N LEU A 266 -22.12 8.48 21.20
CA LEU A 266 -21.20 9.62 21.34
C LEU A 266 -20.55 9.99 20.00
N HIS A 267 -20.16 9.01 19.19
CA HIS A 267 -19.61 9.24 17.85
C HIS A 267 -20.66 9.90 16.91
N LEU A 268 -21.88 9.37 16.86
CA LEU A 268 -22.96 9.86 16.02
C LEU A 268 -23.42 11.26 16.45
N SER A 269 -23.48 11.53 17.76
CA SER A 269 -23.79 12.88 18.26
C SER A 269 -22.70 13.90 17.90
N ARG A 270 -21.42 13.50 17.90
CA ARG A 270 -20.29 14.38 17.50
C ARG A 270 -20.18 14.60 15.99
N THR A 271 -20.47 13.57 15.19
CA THR A 271 -20.33 13.61 13.73
C THR A 271 -21.61 14.02 13.02
N GLY A 272 -22.75 13.99 13.70
CA GLY A 272 -24.07 14.16 13.09
C GLY A 272 -24.40 13.11 12.04
N GLY A 273 -23.76 11.92 12.09
CA GLY A 273 -23.91 10.86 11.09
C GLY A 273 -23.22 11.13 9.75
N LYS A 274 -22.44 12.20 9.64
CA LYS A 274 -21.68 12.54 8.42
C LYS A 274 -20.45 11.64 8.26
N VAL A 275 -20.06 11.37 7.01
CA VAL A 275 -18.77 10.73 6.72
C VAL A 275 -17.63 11.65 7.15
N VAL A 276 -16.65 11.11 7.88
CA VAL A 276 -15.47 11.87 8.33
C VAL A 276 -14.21 11.14 7.87
N THR A 277 -13.45 11.78 6.98
CA THR A 277 -12.17 11.26 6.46
C THR A 277 -11.01 12.15 6.90
N ARG A 278 -9.78 11.73 6.58
CA ARG A 278 -8.57 12.52 6.79
C ARG A 278 -7.55 12.21 5.71
N PHE A 279 -6.86 13.22 5.20
CA PHE A 279 -5.63 13.07 4.43
C PHE A 279 -4.45 13.40 5.35
N PRO A 280 -3.59 12.42 5.72
CA PRO A 280 -2.55 12.63 6.72
C PRO A 280 -1.11 12.61 6.15
N PRO A 281 -0.65 13.66 5.44
CA PRO A 281 0.71 13.70 4.91
C PRO A 281 1.75 14.02 5.98
N GLU A 282 2.94 13.43 5.87
CA GLU A 282 4.11 13.83 6.64
C GLU A 282 4.67 15.16 6.07
N PRO A 283 4.91 16.21 6.89
CA PRO A 283 5.41 17.50 6.44
C PRO A 283 6.94 17.51 6.27
N ASN A 284 7.50 16.45 5.68
CA ASN A 284 8.94 16.24 5.50
C ASN A 284 9.37 16.11 4.02
N GLY A 285 8.42 16.26 3.10
CA GLY A 285 8.69 16.23 1.66
C GLY A 285 7.52 16.73 0.81
N TYR A 286 7.79 16.96 -0.46
CA TYR A 286 6.80 17.40 -1.42
C TYR A 286 5.81 16.29 -1.81
N LEU A 287 4.55 16.66 -2.00
CA LEU A 287 3.52 15.73 -2.47
C LEU A 287 3.79 15.29 -3.92
N HIS A 288 4.00 13.99 -4.12
CA HIS A 288 4.00 13.36 -5.45
C HIS A 288 2.61 12.87 -5.89
N ILE A 289 2.45 12.46 -7.15
CA ILE A 289 1.18 11.97 -7.74
C ILE A 289 0.50 10.82 -6.96
N GLY A 290 1.23 10.01 -6.22
CA GLY A 290 0.63 9.01 -5.32
C GLY A 290 -0.34 9.62 -4.29
N HIS A 291 -0.06 10.85 -3.83
CA HIS A 291 -0.91 11.60 -2.93
C HIS A 291 -2.17 12.12 -3.60
N ALA A 292 -2.16 12.33 -4.93
CA ALA A 292 -3.37 12.67 -5.68
C ALA A 292 -4.45 11.58 -5.54
N LYS A 293 -4.04 10.29 -5.54
CA LYS A 293 -4.96 9.19 -5.29
C LYS A 293 -5.49 9.19 -3.85
N ALA A 294 -4.61 9.40 -2.86
CA ALA A 294 -5.02 9.48 -1.47
C ALA A 294 -6.00 10.63 -1.24
N MET A 295 -5.68 11.83 -1.73
CA MET A 295 -6.58 12.98 -1.70
C MET A 295 -7.91 12.72 -2.43
N PHE A 296 -7.88 12.08 -3.61
CA PHE A 296 -9.10 11.71 -4.31
C PHE A 296 -9.97 10.74 -3.51
N VAL A 297 -9.39 9.78 -2.79
CA VAL A 297 -10.15 8.89 -1.92
C VAL A 297 -10.67 9.63 -0.69
N ASP A 298 -9.80 10.32 0.04
CA ASP A 298 -10.15 10.92 1.33
C ASP A 298 -11.09 12.12 1.17
N PHE A 299 -10.70 13.11 0.35
CA PHE A 299 -11.54 14.27 0.07
C PHE A 299 -12.70 13.93 -0.86
N GLY A 300 -12.48 13.09 -1.87
CA GLY A 300 -13.52 12.72 -2.81
C GLY A 300 -14.65 11.90 -2.18
N MET A 301 -14.34 10.98 -1.25
CA MET A 301 -15.37 10.24 -0.51
C MET A 301 -16.18 11.15 0.41
N ALA A 302 -15.50 12.03 1.18
CA ALA A 302 -16.19 13.02 2.00
C ALA A 302 -17.10 13.91 1.13
N ARG A 303 -16.60 14.42 0.00
CA ARG A 303 -17.41 15.22 -0.93
C ARG A 303 -18.58 14.44 -1.53
N HIS A 304 -18.38 13.18 -1.91
CA HIS A 304 -19.41 12.34 -2.54
C HIS A 304 -20.58 12.04 -1.59
N TYR A 305 -20.29 11.76 -0.31
CA TYR A 305 -21.30 11.42 0.69
C TYR A 305 -21.73 12.59 1.60
N GLY A 306 -21.40 13.85 1.24
CA GLY A 306 -21.77 15.03 2.03
C GLY A 306 -21.11 15.09 3.42
N GLY A 307 -19.95 14.47 3.56
CA GLY A 307 -19.11 14.43 4.74
C GLY A 307 -18.06 15.55 4.81
N VAL A 308 -17.08 15.38 5.70
CA VAL A 308 -15.95 16.28 5.92
C VAL A 308 -14.61 15.54 5.86
N CYS A 309 -13.56 16.22 5.39
CA CYS A 309 -12.21 15.67 5.36
C CYS A 309 -11.26 16.60 6.14
N TYR A 310 -10.50 16.02 7.08
CA TYR A 310 -9.40 16.71 7.74
C TYR A 310 -8.14 16.68 6.86
N LEU A 311 -7.39 17.79 6.84
CA LEU A 311 -5.98 17.75 6.46
C LEU A 311 -5.17 17.65 7.75
N ARG A 312 -4.53 16.52 8.01
CA ARG A 312 -3.82 16.31 9.28
C ARG A 312 -2.33 16.09 9.06
N TYR A 313 -1.50 17.06 9.36
CA TYR A 313 -0.06 16.87 9.27
C TYR A 313 0.41 15.80 10.25
N ASP A 314 1.14 14.80 9.76
CA ASP A 314 1.79 13.79 10.59
C ASP A 314 3.17 14.28 11.03
N ASP A 315 3.17 15.22 11.97
CA ASP A 315 4.33 15.89 12.56
C ASP A 315 4.90 15.14 13.78
N THR A 316 4.82 13.81 13.77
CA THR A 316 5.34 12.97 14.85
C THR A 316 6.87 12.98 14.93
N ASN A 317 7.57 13.47 13.91
CA ASN A 317 9.02 13.63 13.87
C ASN A 317 9.44 15.11 13.80
N PRO A 318 9.92 15.70 14.91
CA PRO A 318 10.23 17.13 15.00
C PRO A 318 11.43 17.58 14.15
N GLU A 319 12.36 16.69 13.81
CA GLU A 319 13.54 17.05 13.00
C GLU A 319 13.25 17.09 11.50
N ALA A 320 12.17 16.43 11.07
CA ALA A 320 11.82 16.27 9.67
C ALA A 320 10.84 17.35 9.18
N GLU A 321 10.22 18.10 10.09
CA GLU A 321 9.21 19.10 9.77
C GLU A 321 9.84 20.39 9.22
N LYS A 322 9.35 20.85 8.08
CA LYS A 322 9.69 22.18 7.56
C LYS A 322 8.46 22.93 7.11
N LEU A 323 8.42 24.22 7.42
CA LEU A 323 7.33 25.13 7.03
C LEU A 323 7.08 25.14 5.51
N GLU A 324 8.14 24.97 4.71
CA GLU A 324 8.03 24.90 3.25
C GLU A 324 7.14 23.73 2.77
N TYR A 325 7.20 22.58 3.44
CA TYR A 325 6.43 21.40 3.05
C TYR A 325 4.98 21.53 3.50
N ILE A 326 4.73 22.10 4.69
CA ILE A 326 3.38 22.41 5.18
C ILE A 326 2.66 23.32 4.18
N GLN A 327 3.27 24.46 3.83
CA GLN A 327 2.68 25.42 2.89
C GLN A 327 2.43 24.80 1.52
N HIS A 328 3.38 24.01 1.01
CA HIS A 328 3.23 23.34 -0.28
C HIS A 328 2.14 22.26 -0.27
N ILE A 329 1.97 21.52 0.82
CA ILE A 329 0.90 20.51 0.94
C ILE A 329 -0.47 21.17 0.85
N GLU A 330 -0.67 22.28 1.55
CA GLU A 330 -1.89 23.10 1.49
C GLU A 330 -2.13 23.66 0.09
N GLU A 331 -1.08 24.21 -0.54
CA GLU A 331 -1.16 24.76 -1.90
C GLU A 331 -1.59 23.68 -2.91
N ILE A 332 -0.99 22.49 -2.85
CA ILE A 332 -1.34 21.39 -3.76
C ILE A 332 -2.75 20.85 -3.51
N ALA A 333 -3.17 20.72 -2.25
CA ALA A 333 -4.52 20.29 -1.92
C ALA A 333 -5.55 21.29 -2.50
N SER A 334 -5.31 22.59 -2.33
CA SER A 334 -6.13 23.66 -2.87
C SER A 334 -6.11 23.68 -4.41
N TRP A 335 -4.94 23.56 -5.02
CA TRP A 335 -4.75 23.52 -6.47
C TRP A 335 -5.50 22.34 -7.13
N MET A 336 -5.55 21.20 -6.44
CA MET A 336 -6.32 20.03 -6.87
C MET A 336 -7.84 20.18 -6.68
N GLY A 337 -8.31 21.31 -6.13
CA GLY A 337 -9.73 21.59 -5.91
C GLY A 337 -10.30 20.96 -4.65
N TRP A 338 -9.43 20.55 -3.70
CA TRP A 338 -9.85 20.03 -2.40
C TRP A 338 -9.85 21.14 -1.35
N GLU A 339 -10.82 21.07 -0.44
CA GLU A 339 -10.96 22.00 0.67
C GLU A 339 -10.97 21.18 1.96
N ALA A 340 -10.00 21.46 2.84
CA ALA A 340 -9.95 20.86 4.16
C ALA A 340 -11.03 21.49 5.04
N TRP A 341 -11.84 20.65 5.69
CA TRP A 341 -12.80 21.13 6.68
C TRP A 341 -12.08 21.71 7.90
N LYS A 342 -10.98 21.07 8.30
CA LYS A 342 -10.09 21.55 9.35
C LYS A 342 -8.67 21.04 9.10
N VAL A 343 -7.70 21.92 9.34
CA VAL A 343 -6.28 21.56 9.40
C VAL A 343 -5.94 21.23 10.85
N THR A 344 -5.30 20.08 11.08
CA THR A 344 -4.85 19.64 12.41
C THR A 344 -3.44 19.04 12.33
N TYR A 345 -2.82 18.88 13.50
CA TYR A 345 -1.48 18.30 13.63
C TYR A 345 -1.57 17.04 14.50
N SER A 346 -0.72 16.04 14.27
CA SER A 346 -0.62 14.89 15.18
C SER A 346 -0.14 15.34 16.57
N SER A 347 0.71 16.37 16.63
CA SER A 347 1.21 16.97 17.88
C SER A 347 0.14 17.61 18.75
N ASP A 348 -0.96 18.11 18.17
CA ASP A 348 -2.14 18.61 18.91
C ASP A 348 -2.69 17.55 19.90
N TYR A 349 -2.39 16.27 19.65
CA TYR A 349 -2.88 15.13 20.41
C TYR A 349 -1.82 14.44 21.26
N PHE A 350 -0.59 14.96 21.39
CA PHE A 350 0.48 14.27 22.14
C PHE A 350 0.14 13.99 23.61
N GLU A 351 -0.51 14.92 24.32
CA GLU A 351 -0.92 14.65 25.71
C GLU A 351 -1.95 13.52 25.76
N GLN A 352 -2.95 13.53 24.87
CA GLN A 352 -3.95 12.47 24.79
C GLN A 352 -3.33 11.12 24.42
N LEU A 353 -2.38 11.10 23.48
CA LEU A 353 -1.64 9.90 23.08
C LEU A 353 -0.79 9.37 24.23
N TYR A 354 -0.16 10.25 25.02
CA TYR A 354 0.57 9.88 26.23
C TYR A 354 -0.36 9.24 27.27
N GLU A 355 -1.50 9.87 27.55
CA GLU A 355 -2.50 9.32 28.48
C GLU A 355 -3.02 7.95 28.04
N LEU A 356 -3.28 7.77 26.73
CA LEU A 356 -3.67 6.48 26.16
C LEU A 356 -2.56 5.44 26.28
N ALA A 357 -1.30 5.82 26.06
CA ALA A 357 -0.14 4.96 26.27
C ALA A 357 -0.03 4.51 27.75
N VAL A 358 -0.26 5.43 28.69
CA VAL A 358 -0.33 5.12 30.13
C VAL A 358 -1.48 4.14 30.42
N GLN A 359 -2.66 4.31 29.80
CA GLN A 359 -3.76 3.34 29.93
C GLN A 359 -3.41 1.97 29.35
N LEU A 360 -2.68 1.90 28.25
CA LEU A 360 -2.18 0.64 27.68
C LEU A 360 -1.22 -0.07 28.64
N ILE A 361 -0.33 0.68 29.32
CA ILE A 361 0.56 0.11 30.34
C ILE A 361 -0.27 -0.39 31.53
N LYS A 362 -1.19 0.43 32.06
CA LYS A 362 -2.06 0.06 33.20
C LYS A 362 -2.94 -1.16 32.94
N SER A 363 -3.35 -1.36 31.68
CA SER A 363 -4.12 -2.54 31.26
C SER A 363 -3.26 -3.75 30.92
N GLY A 364 -1.94 -3.68 31.11
CA GLY A 364 -0.99 -4.76 30.84
C GLY A 364 -0.74 -5.01 29.35
N ASN A 365 -1.12 -4.08 28.48
CA ASN A 365 -1.04 -4.19 27.02
C ASN A 365 0.16 -3.44 26.41
N ALA A 366 0.99 -2.78 27.22
CA ALA A 366 2.25 -2.18 26.80
C ALA A 366 3.31 -2.30 27.91
N TYR A 367 4.57 -2.28 27.52
CA TYR A 367 5.73 -2.37 28.42
C TYR A 367 6.91 -1.57 27.89
N VAL A 368 7.76 -1.05 28.78
CA VAL A 368 9.03 -0.43 28.38
C VAL A 368 10.06 -1.51 28.08
N CYS A 369 10.86 -1.35 27.03
CA CYS A 369 11.86 -2.31 26.57
C CYS A 369 13.21 -1.63 26.40
N HIS A 370 14.29 -2.32 26.76
CA HIS A 370 15.67 -1.83 26.61
C HIS A 370 16.46 -2.59 25.54
N GLN A 371 15.78 -3.37 24.69
CA GLN A 371 16.43 -3.97 23.53
C GLN A 371 16.86 -2.85 22.60
N THR A 372 18.08 -2.94 22.09
CA THR A 372 18.55 -2.17 20.95
C THR A 372 17.76 -2.53 19.69
N LYS A 373 17.80 -1.69 18.66
CA LYS A 373 17.11 -1.93 17.39
C LYS A 373 17.48 -3.31 16.79
N ASP A 374 18.76 -3.65 16.78
CA ASP A 374 19.26 -4.92 16.25
C ASP A 374 18.75 -6.11 17.05
N GLU A 375 18.67 -5.99 18.38
CA GLU A 375 18.11 -7.03 19.25
C GLU A 375 16.60 -7.20 19.05
N ILE A 376 15.87 -6.11 18.79
CA ILE A 376 14.44 -6.15 18.45
C ILE A 376 14.23 -6.88 17.12
N GLU A 377 15.04 -6.57 16.10
CA GLU A 377 14.97 -7.22 14.79
C GLU A 377 15.29 -8.72 14.91
N ALA A 378 16.37 -9.07 15.60
CA ALA A 378 16.75 -10.45 15.84
C ALA A 378 15.70 -11.23 16.65
N SER A 379 15.12 -10.63 17.71
CA SER A 379 14.10 -11.31 18.51
C SER A 379 12.78 -11.47 17.75
N ARG A 380 12.45 -10.55 16.83
CA ARG A 380 11.30 -10.69 15.92
C ARG A 380 11.52 -11.81 14.91
N GLU A 381 12.73 -11.94 14.37
CA GLU A 381 13.08 -13.01 13.43
C GLU A 381 13.01 -14.38 14.11
N LYS A 382 13.58 -14.50 15.31
CA LYS A 382 13.54 -15.72 16.15
C LYS A 382 12.20 -15.97 16.83
N ARG A 383 11.30 -14.97 16.84
CA ARG A 383 10.00 -14.98 17.54
C ARG A 383 10.12 -15.14 19.05
N GLU A 384 11.19 -14.60 19.62
CA GLU A 384 11.42 -14.59 21.05
C GLU A 384 10.81 -13.33 21.66
N PRO A 385 10.11 -13.44 22.81
CA PRO A 385 9.64 -12.27 23.52
C PRO A 385 10.83 -11.44 23.99
N SER A 386 10.65 -10.11 24.02
CA SER A 386 11.60 -9.24 24.70
C SER A 386 11.82 -9.72 26.14
N PRO A 387 13.05 -9.73 26.67
CA PRO A 387 13.32 -10.04 28.08
C PRO A 387 12.49 -9.17 29.04
N TRP A 388 12.19 -7.94 28.62
CA TRP A 388 11.40 -6.97 29.39
C TRP A 388 9.87 -7.06 29.20
N ARG A 389 9.36 -8.02 28.41
CA ARG A 389 7.93 -8.10 28.04
C ARG A 389 7.00 -8.36 29.23
N GLU A 390 7.49 -9.07 30.23
CA GLU A 390 6.71 -9.49 31.41
C GLU A 390 7.04 -8.66 32.65
N ARG A 391 7.69 -7.50 32.49
CA ARG A 391 8.02 -6.62 33.61
C ARG A 391 6.74 -6.05 34.28
N PRO A 392 6.79 -5.73 35.59
CA PRO A 392 5.66 -5.15 36.31
C PRO A 392 5.13 -3.87 35.65
N ILE A 393 3.83 -3.64 35.82
CA ILE A 393 3.12 -2.46 35.29
C ILE A 393 3.71 -1.19 35.92
N GLU A 394 3.92 -1.19 37.23
CA GLU A 394 4.46 -0.06 38.00
C GLU A 394 5.87 0.31 37.53
N GLU A 395 6.69 -0.68 37.19
CA GLU A 395 8.03 -0.45 36.65
C GLU A 395 7.96 0.19 35.26
N SER A 396 7.08 -0.30 34.38
CA SER A 396 6.87 0.29 33.06
C SER A 396 6.33 1.72 33.15
N LEU A 397 5.43 2.02 34.08
CA LEU A 397 4.90 3.37 34.29
C LEU A 397 5.99 4.34 34.72
N ARG A 398 6.82 3.95 35.71
CA ARG A 398 7.94 4.77 36.16
C ARG A 398 8.92 5.04 35.03
N LEU A 399 9.35 3.99 34.32
CA LEU A 399 10.32 4.13 33.24
C LEU A 399 9.79 4.95 32.06
N PHE A 400 8.50 4.85 31.75
CA PHE A 400 7.90 5.64 30.68
C PHE A 400 7.81 7.13 31.06
N GLU A 401 7.55 7.45 32.33
CA GLU A 401 7.65 8.81 32.86
C GLU A 401 9.10 9.33 32.84
N ASP A 402 10.07 8.49 33.21
CA ASP A 402 11.50 8.83 33.13
C ASP A 402 11.94 9.13 31.69
N MET A 403 11.42 8.37 30.71
CA MET A 403 11.59 8.65 29.27
C MET A 403 10.99 10.02 28.90
N ARG A 404 9.77 10.32 29.33
CA ARG A 404 9.11 11.63 29.08
C ARG A 404 9.92 12.80 29.65
N ARG A 405 10.56 12.60 30.80
CA ARG A 405 11.38 13.61 31.50
C ARG A 405 12.78 13.77 30.91
N GLY A 406 13.15 13.00 29.88
CA GLY A 406 14.47 13.06 29.26
C GLY A 406 15.57 12.44 30.12
N MET A 407 15.24 11.51 31.02
CA MET A 407 16.22 10.83 31.89
C MET A 407 16.87 9.60 31.22
N VAL A 408 16.49 9.31 29.98
CA VAL A 408 16.94 8.14 29.23
C VAL A 408 17.36 8.59 27.84
N ASP A 409 18.60 8.26 27.45
CA ASP A 409 19.13 8.61 26.13
C ASP A 409 18.35 7.93 24.99
N GLU A 410 18.38 8.54 23.81
CA GLU A 410 17.74 8.01 22.61
C GLU A 410 18.17 6.57 22.31
N GLY A 411 17.19 5.73 21.98
CA GLY A 411 17.40 4.31 21.67
C GLY A 411 17.70 3.41 22.87
N LYS A 412 17.85 3.95 24.10
CA LYS A 412 18.08 3.14 25.32
C LYS A 412 16.81 2.58 25.96
N ALA A 413 15.66 3.17 25.66
CA ALA A 413 14.36 2.62 26.05
C ALA A 413 13.32 2.90 24.98
N THR A 414 12.37 1.97 24.82
CA THR A 414 11.22 2.10 23.91
C THR A 414 9.96 1.60 24.58
N LEU A 415 8.84 2.30 24.41
CA LEU A 415 7.53 1.75 24.78
C LEU A 415 7.05 0.81 23.67
N ARG A 416 6.64 -0.42 24.03
CA ARG A 416 6.20 -1.43 23.06
C ARG A 416 4.83 -2.00 23.45
N MET A 417 3.97 -2.16 22.45
CA MET A 417 2.69 -2.88 22.60
C MET A 417 2.92 -4.38 22.80
N LYS A 418 2.14 -4.98 23.70
CA LYS A 418 2.19 -6.40 24.09
C LYS A 418 1.22 -7.23 23.24
N MET A 419 1.55 -7.44 21.98
CA MET A 419 0.72 -8.18 21.00
C MET A 419 1.03 -9.69 20.95
N ASP A 420 0.14 -10.48 20.32
CA ASP A 420 0.28 -11.92 20.07
C ASP A 420 0.79 -12.21 18.63
N HIS A 421 1.63 -13.25 18.50
CA HIS A 421 2.36 -13.61 17.27
C HIS A 421 1.91 -14.95 16.66
N LYS A 422 0.88 -15.62 17.22
CA LYS A 422 0.65 -17.06 16.97
C LYS A 422 -0.20 -17.43 15.73
N TRP A 423 -1.16 -16.61 15.28
CA TRP A 423 -2.03 -16.96 14.12
C TRP A 423 -1.34 -16.91 12.75
N VAL A 424 -0.26 -16.13 12.63
CA VAL A 424 0.65 -16.18 11.47
C VAL A 424 1.24 -17.60 11.33
N GLY A 425 1.30 -18.37 12.41
CA GLY A 425 1.82 -19.74 12.43
C GLY A 425 1.09 -20.72 11.52
N LEU A 426 -0.24 -20.82 11.59
CA LEU A 426 -1.00 -21.78 10.75
C LEU A 426 -1.03 -21.36 9.29
N ARG A 427 -1.21 -20.06 9.02
CA ARG A 427 -1.15 -19.51 7.65
C ARG A 427 0.24 -19.68 7.04
N ARG A 428 1.32 -19.43 7.80
CA ARG A 428 2.70 -19.66 7.36
C ARG A 428 3.07 -21.14 7.29
N ARG A 429 2.45 -22.01 8.09
CA ARG A 429 2.56 -23.48 7.98
C ARG A 429 1.85 -24.02 6.73
N GLY A 430 1.10 -23.18 6.00
CA GLY A 430 0.42 -23.55 4.76
C GLY A 430 -0.98 -24.11 4.93
N VAL A 431 -1.62 -23.91 6.10
CA VAL A 431 -2.97 -24.41 6.37
C VAL A 431 -4.01 -23.61 5.56
N PRO A 432 -4.81 -24.25 4.69
CA PRO A 432 -5.86 -23.56 3.94
C PRO A 432 -6.99 -23.07 4.84
N ALA A 433 -7.54 -21.88 4.54
CA ALA A 433 -8.68 -21.34 5.27
C ALA A 433 -9.93 -22.24 5.19
N THR A 434 -10.12 -22.91 4.06
CA THR A 434 -11.20 -23.88 3.82
C THR A 434 -11.15 -25.07 4.77
N ALA A 435 -9.96 -25.61 5.05
CA ALA A 435 -9.76 -26.69 6.01
C ALA A 435 -10.15 -26.29 7.45
N ILE A 436 -9.81 -25.06 7.85
CA ILE A 436 -10.18 -24.51 9.18
C ILE A 436 -11.70 -24.36 9.27
N ASN A 437 -12.33 -23.84 8.22
CA ASN A 437 -13.78 -23.69 8.17
C ASN A 437 -14.50 -25.05 8.22
N ALA A 438 -13.98 -26.07 7.53
CA ALA A 438 -14.50 -27.44 7.58
C ALA A 438 -14.39 -28.05 8.98
N PHE A 439 -13.23 -27.88 9.64
CA PHE A 439 -13.02 -28.29 11.02
C PHE A 439 -13.99 -27.63 11.99
N CYS A 440 -14.19 -26.31 11.91
CA CYS A 440 -15.14 -25.59 12.76
C CYS A 440 -16.59 -26.06 12.57
N ARG A 441 -16.98 -26.42 11.34
CA ARG A 441 -18.32 -26.99 11.07
C ARG A 441 -18.49 -28.38 11.66
N ASP A 442 -17.46 -29.23 11.59
CA ASP A 442 -17.50 -30.61 12.11
C ASP A 442 -17.60 -30.65 13.64
N ILE A 443 -16.91 -29.74 14.33
CA ILE A 443 -16.93 -29.68 15.79
C ILE A 443 -18.31 -29.27 16.33
N GLY A 444 -19.03 -28.42 15.60
CA GLY A 444 -20.34 -27.92 16.00
C GLY A 444 -20.29 -27.02 17.25
N ILE A 445 -21.48 -26.62 17.73
CA ILE A 445 -21.63 -25.78 18.92
C ILE A 445 -22.27 -26.60 20.04
N THR A 446 -21.58 -26.74 21.17
CA THR A 446 -22.07 -27.41 22.37
C THR A 446 -22.05 -26.47 23.57
N ARG A 447 -22.89 -26.73 24.57
CA ARG A 447 -22.95 -25.94 25.82
C ARG A 447 -21.84 -26.29 26.83
N ASN A 448 -21.10 -27.36 26.58
CA ASN A 448 -20.00 -27.82 27.44
C ASN A 448 -18.65 -27.45 26.81
N GLU A 449 -17.65 -27.16 27.65
CA GLU A 449 -16.26 -26.98 27.21
C GLU A 449 -15.67 -28.31 26.72
N ASN A 450 -15.07 -28.30 25.52
CA ASN A 450 -14.45 -29.47 24.91
C ASN A 450 -13.03 -29.14 24.44
N ILE A 451 -12.05 -29.95 24.86
CA ILE A 451 -10.67 -29.89 24.36
C ILE A 451 -10.56 -30.85 23.17
N ILE A 452 -10.12 -30.34 22.03
CA ILE A 452 -10.05 -31.10 20.77
C ILE A 452 -8.60 -31.36 20.40
N ALA A 453 -8.27 -32.63 20.21
CA ALA A 453 -6.92 -33.04 19.88
C ALA A 453 -6.49 -32.54 18.49
N MET A 454 -5.23 -32.10 18.39
CA MET A 454 -4.67 -31.47 17.18
C MET A 454 -4.78 -32.33 15.92
N HIS A 455 -4.68 -33.66 16.06
CA HIS A 455 -4.78 -34.59 14.92
C HIS A 455 -6.13 -34.47 14.19
N ARG A 456 -7.20 -34.02 14.87
CA ARG A 456 -8.50 -33.80 14.26
C ARG A 456 -8.47 -32.60 13.30
N LEU A 457 -7.80 -31.51 13.67
CA LEU A 457 -7.56 -30.40 12.75
C LEU A 457 -6.66 -30.85 11.59
N GLU A 458 -5.58 -31.57 11.87
CA GLU A 458 -4.66 -32.07 10.84
C GLU A 458 -5.35 -33.01 9.84
N HIS A 459 -6.38 -33.75 10.26
CA HIS A 459 -7.22 -34.54 9.35
C HIS A 459 -7.88 -33.64 8.29
N PHE A 460 -8.56 -32.56 8.68
CA PHE A 460 -9.17 -31.63 7.72
C PHE A 460 -8.14 -30.96 6.82
N VAL A 461 -6.98 -30.61 7.37
CA VAL A 461 -5.88 -30.04 6.58
C VAL A 461 -5.39 -31.04 5.53
N ARG A 462 -5.17 -32.32 5.90
CA ARG A 462 -4.73 -33.36 4.97
C ARG A 462 -5.77 -33.64 3.89
N THR A 463 -7.06 -33.74 4.26
CA THR A 463 -8.15 -33.97 3.31
C THR A 463 -8.23 -32.85 2.28
N GLU A 464 -8.13 -31.59 2.71
CA GLU A 464 -8.15 -30.45 1.80
C GLU A 464 -6.89 -30.41 0.90
N LEU A 465 -5.70 -30.58 1.48
CA LEU A 465 -4.45 -30.54 0.71
C LEU A 465 -4.33 -31.71 -0.26
N ASP A 466 -4.82 -32.89 0.10
CA ASP A 466 -4.91 -34.02 -0.84
C ASP A 466 -5.83 -33.67 -2.03
N ALA A 467 -6.91 -32.94 -1.82
CA ALA A 467 -7.76 -32.47 -2.92
C ALA A 467 -7.13 -31.32 -3.73
N THR A 468 -6.34 -30.43 -3.14
CA THR A 468 -6.00 -29.13 -3.77
C THR A 468 -4.53 -28.97 -4.16
N SER A 469 -3.62 -29.72 -3.57
CA SER A 469 -2.17 -29.52 -3.78
C SER A 469 -1.63 -30.34 -4.96
N PRO A 470 -0.92 -29.73 -5.92
CA PRO A 470 -0.25 -30.48 -6.99
C PRO A 470 0.90 -31.33 -6.44
N ARG A 471 1.12 -32.52 -7.01
CA ARG A 471 2.18 -33.45 -6.59
C ARG A 471 3.41 -33.25 -7.46
N ALA A 472 4.56 -33.03 -6.82
CA ALA A 472 5.87 -32.97 -7.46
C ALA A 472 6.80 -34.03 -6.83
N LEU A 473 7.76 -34.55 -7.60
CA LEU A 473 8.83 -35.39 -7.07
C LEU A 473 9.93 -34.51 -6.48
N ALA A 474 10.38 -34.84 -5.27
CA ALA A 474 11.51 -34.21 -4.61
C ALA A 474 12.26 -35.25 -3.78
N VAL A 475 13.58 -35.07 -3.68
CA VAL A 475 14.47 -35.92 -2.87
C VAL A 475 15.14 -35.02 -1.84
N LEU A 476 15.03 -35.34 -0.56
CA LEU A 476 15.49 -34.47 0.52
C LEU A 476 16.93 -34.80 0.93
N ARG A 477 17.29 -36.09 0.95
CA ARG A 477 18.67 -36.55 1.15
C ARG A 477 19.10 -37.31 -0.09
N PRO A 478 19.67 -36.62 -1.08
CA PRO A 478 19.99 -37.21 -2.37
C PRO A 478 21.10 -38.25 -2.25
N LEU A 479 20.81 -39.47 -2.69
CA LEU A 479 21.78 -40.52 -2.95
C LEU A 479 21.88 -40.70 -4.46
N LYS A 480 23.09 -40.49 -4.99
CA LYS A 480 23.35 -40.54 -6.42
C LYS A 480 23.26 -41.98 -6.93
N VAL A 481 22.56 -42.18 -8.03
CA VAL A 481 22.43 -43.44 -8.74
C VAL A 481 22.83 -43.24 -10.20
N VAL A 482 23.80 -44.02 -10.65
CA VAL A 482 24.26 -44.05 -12.04
C VAL A 482 23.67 -45.28 -12.72
N VAL A 483 22.83 -45.04 -13.73
CA VAL A 483 22.19 -46.09 -14.52
C VAL A 483 23.15 -46.55 -15.62
N SER A 484 23.87 -47.64 -15.36
CA SER A 484 25.04 -48.05 -16.14
C SER A 484 24.72 -48.44 -17.58
N ASN A 485 23.52 -48.97 -17.84
CA ASN A 485 23.06 -49.37 -19.17
C ASN A 485 22.30 -48.29 -19.96
N MET A 486 22.24 -47.05 -19.47
CA MET A 486 21.79 -45.89 -20.28
C MET A 486 22.97 -45.28 -21.05
N ALA A 487 22.75 -44.78 -22.27
CA ALA A 487 23.81 -44.09 -23.02
C ALA A 487 24.31 -42.83 -22.29
N GLU A 488 25.57 -42.45 -22.50
CA GLU A 488 26.12 -41.19 -22.01
C GLU A 488 25.38 -40.02 -22.69
N GLY A 489 24.83 -39.08 -21.90
CA GLY A 489 23.97 -38.01 -22.40
C GLY A 489 22.51 -38.42 -22.66
N HIS A 490 22.06 -39.59 -22.22
CA HIS A 490 20.67 -40.01 -22.33
C HIS A 490 19.72 -39.04 -21.60
N PHE A 491 18.66 -38.62 -22.30
CA PHE A 491 17.61 -37.75 -21.79
C PHE A 491 16.26 -38.20 -22.34
N GLU A 492 15.32 -38.47 -21.45
CA GLU A 492 13.94 -38.84 -21.78
C GLU A 492 12.98 -38.08 -20.86
N GLU A 493 11.86 -37.58 -21.39
CA GLU A 493 10.83 -36.95 -20.55
C GLU A 493 9.72 -37.96 -20.22
N VAL A 494 9.67 -38.38 -18.96
CA VAL A 494 8.59 -39.23 -18.46
C VAL A 494 7.41 -38.41 -17.95
N GLU A 495 6.21 -38.97 -18.02
CA GLU A 495 4.98 -38.26 -17.69
C GLU A 495 4.52 -38.55 -16.26
N ALA A 496 4.61 -37.54 -15.40
CA ALA A 496 4.17 -37.61 -14.01
C ALA A 496 2.79 -36.99 -13.83
N LYS A 497 1.96 -37.58 -12.96
CA LYS A 497 0.60 -37.09 -12.68
C LYS A 497 0.64 -35.98 -11.63
N THR A 498 0.02 -34.83 -11.93
CA THR A 498 -0.12 -33.72 -10.99
C THR A 498 -1.07 -34.04 -9.83
N PHE A 499 -2.14 -34.80 -10.09
CA PHE A 499 -3.13 -35.24 -9.09
C PHE A 499 -3.42 -36.75 -9.22
N PRO A 500 -2.73 -37.62 -8.47
CA PRO A 500 -3.02 -39.05 -8.47
C PRO A 500 -4.45 -39.33 -7.99
N GLY A 501 -5.24 -40.08 -8.77
CA GLY A 501 -6.60 -40.50 -8.40
C GLY A 501 -7.76 -39.65 -8.95
N ARG A 502 -7.49 -38.63 -9.76
CA ARG A 502 -8.51 -37.90 -10.55
C ARG A 502 -8.49 -38.35 -12.02
N ASP A 503 -9.64 -38.27 -12.69
CA ASP A 503 -9.74 -38.53 -14.12
C ASP A 503 -8.97 -37.48 -14.94
N ALA A 504 -8.31 -37.97 -15.97
CA ALA A 504 -7.26 -37.39 -16.80
C ALA A 504 -7.35 -35.87 -17.12
N SER A 505 -6.26 -35.13 -16.91
CA SER A 505 -5.77 -34.09 -17.86
C SER A 505 -4.51 -33.35 -17.41
N GLU A 506 -4.16 -33.31 -16.12
CA GLU A 506 -2.98 -32.57 -15.65
C GLU A 506 -1.80 -33.50 -15.33
N SER A 507 -0.84 -33.54 -16.24
CA SER A 507 0.47 -34.16 -16.06
C SER A 507 1.58 -33.12 -16.24
N TYR A 508 2.76 -33.43 -15.72
CA TYR A 508 3.97 -32.65 -15.94
C TYR A 508 5.09 -33.58 -16.38
N LYS A 509 6.04 -33.04 -17.14
CA LYS A 509 7.19 -33.80 -17.63
C LYS A 509 8.29 -33.80 -16.58
N VAL A 510 8.87 -34.97 -16.35
CA VAL A 510 10.02 -35.17 -15.47
C VAL A 510 11.15 -35.75 -16.33
N PRO A 511 12.35 -35.15 -16.33
CA PRO A 511 13.43 -35.71 -17.10
C PRO A 511 14.01 -36.94 -16.40
N LEU A 512 14.35 -37.93 -17.21
CA LEU A 512 15.04 -39.16 -16.86
C LEU A 512 16.39 -39.13 -17.57
N THR A 513 17.44 -39.18 -16.78
CA THR A 513 18.83 -39.08 -17.23
C THR A 513 19.63 -40.29 -16.76
N ARG A 514 20.83 -40.49 -17.32
CA ARG A 514 21.75 -41.55 -16.87
C ARG A 514 22.05 -41.46 -15.37
N THR A 515 22.14 -40.25 -14.83
CA THR A 515 22.29 -40.03 -13.39
C THR A 515 20.98 -39.53 -12.80
N VAL A 516 20.51 -40.21 -11.76
CA VAL A 516 19.33 -39.83 -10.98
C VAL A 516 19.66 -39.87 -9.49
N TYR A 517 18.93 -39.11 -8.69
CA TYR A 517 19.04 -39.11 -7.24
C TYR A 517 17.79 -39.78 -6.66
N ILE A 518 17.98 -40.64 -5.67
CA ILE A 518 16.91 -41.23 -4.85
C ILE A 518 17.08 -40.80 -3.40
N GLU A 519 16.08 -40.99 -2.56
CA GLU A 519 16.22 -40.72 -1.12
C GLU A 519 17.21 -41.72 -0.50
N ALA A 520 18.17 -41.22 0.27
CA ALA A 520 19.20 -42.07 0.89
C ALA A 520 18.61 -43.18 1.80
N THR A 521 17.43 -42.97 2.39
CA THR A 521 16.73 -44.01 3.17
C THR A 521 16.08 -45.11 2.33
N ASP A 522 15.95 -44.89 1.02
CA ASP A 522 15.46 -45.88 0.07
C ASP A 522 16.58 -46.84 -0.38
N PHE A 523 17.80 -46.73 0.18
CA PHE A 523 18.87 -47.72 0.04
C PHE A 523 19.32 -48.33 1.37
N ARG A 524 19.62 -49.64 1.38
CA ARG A 524 20.28 -50.34 2.49
C ARG A 524 21.35 -51.32 2.00
N LEU A 525 22.40 -51.48 2.80
CA LEU A 525 23.50 -52.44 2.54
C LEU A 525 23.05 -53.90 2.70
N LYS A 526 22.13 -54.17 3.62
CA LYS A 526 21.55 -55.50 3.87
C LYS A 526 20.07 -55.46 3.56
N ASP A 527 19.63 -56.44 2.78
CA ASP A 527 18.21 -56.65 2.52
C ASP A 527 17.55 -57.40 3.68
N ASP A 528 16.28 -57.06 3.94
CA ASP A 528 15.44 -57.67 4.97
C ASP A 528 14.06 -58.00 4.38
N LYS A 529 13.37 -59.00 4.92
CA LYS A 529 12.04 -59.43 4.41
C LYS A 529 10.97 -58.34 4.43
N ASP A 530 11.08 -57.40 5.37
CA ASP A 530 10.13 -56.29 5.55
C ASP A 530 10.60 -54.98 4.88
N TYR A 531 11.75 -55.01 4.20
CA TYR A 531 12.24 -53.87 3.44
C TYR A 531 11.81 -54.00 1.99
N TYR A 532 11.31 -52.91 1.39
CA TYR A 532 10.92 -52.89 -0.02
C TYR A 532 11.79 -51.95 -0.87
N GLY A 533 12.69 -51.19 -0.23
CA GLY A 533 13.64 -50.30 -0.89
C GLY A 533 14.79 -51.03 -1.58
N LEU A 534 15.70 -50.24 -2.12
CA LEU A 534 16.84 -50.69 -2.91
C LEU A 534 17.92 -51.30 -2.00
N ALA A 535 18.45 -52.43 -2.41
CA ALA A 535 19.58 -53.11 -1.78
C ALA A 535 20.41 -53.77 -2.89
N PRO A 536 21.67 -54.14 -2.66
CA PRO A 536 22.47 -54.84 -3.67
C PRO A 536 21.73 -56.06 -4.24
N GLY A 537 21.54 -56.09 -5.57
CA GLY A 537 20.82 -57.14 -6.29
C GLY A 537 19.29 -57.01 -6.33
N LYS A 538 18.71 -56.00 -5.67
CA LYS A 538 17.26 -55.81 -5.59
C LYS A 538 16.77 -54.78 -6.60
N THR A 539 15.53 -54.98 -7.07
CA THR A 539 14.86 -54.12 -8.04
C THR A 539 13.80 -53.25 -7.36
N VAL A 540 13.78 -51.95 -7.67
CA VAL A 540 12.75 -50.99 -7.26
C VAL A 540 12.23 -50.24 -8.49
N MET A 541 10.99 -49.77 -8.45
CA MET A 541 10.45 -48.93 -9.52
C MET A 541 10.86 -47.47 -9.30
N LEU A 542 11.41 -46.79 -10.31
CA LEU A 542 11.47 -45.33 -10.30
C LEU A 542 10.07 -44.79 -10.58
N ARG A 543 9.55 -43.95 -9.68
CA ARG A 543 8.18 -43.43 -9.79
C ARG A 543 7.99 -42.67 -11.10
N TYR A 544 6.96 -43.07 -11.87
CA TYR A 544 6.64 -42.59 -13.24
C TYR A 544 7.65 -42.97 -14.35
N ALA A 545 8.69 -43.75 -14.06
CA ALA A 545 9.72 -44.16 -15.03
C ALA A 545 9.87 -45.69 -15.06
N TYR A 546 11.09 -46.22 -14.96
CA TYR A 546 11.39 -47.64 -15.15
C TYR A 546 11.92 -48.31 -13.88
N PRO A 547 11.82 -49.66 -13.77
CA PRO A 547 12.45 -50.37 -12.68
C PRO A 547 13.97 -50.38 -12.82
N ILE A 548 14.66 -50.14 -11.71
CA ILE A 548 16.12 -50.19 -11.60
C ILE A 548 16.56 -51.28 -10.63
N THR A 549 17.65 -51.96 -10.96
CA THR A 549 18.29 -52.99 -10.14
C THR A 549 19.66 -52.53 -9.69
N CYS A 550 19.91 -52.49 -8.38
CA CYS A 550 21.21 -52.08 -7.85
C CYS A 550 22.26 -53.17 -8.10
N THR A 551 23.34 -52.82 -8.79
CA THR A 551 24.43 -53.74 -9.14
C THR A 551 25.62 -53.62 -8.20
N SER A 552 25.98 -52.40 -7.82
CA SER A 552 27.08 -52.12 -6.89
C SER A 552 26.92 -50.74 -6.25
N PHE A 553 27.76 -50.44 -5.27
CA PHE A 553 27.78 -49.16 -4.56
C PHE A 553 29.21 -48.78 -4.18
N SER A 554 29.45 -47.48 -3.99
CA SER A 554 30.69 -46.93 -3.46
C SER A 554 30.45 -46.34 -2.07
N GLN A 555 31.49 -46.37 -1.24
CA GLN A 555 31.47 -45.81 0.11
C GLN A 555 32.62 -44.84 0.29
N ASP A 556 32.37 -43.81 1.09
CA ASP A 556 33.41 -42.92 1.57
C ASP A 556 34.37 -43.68 2.51
N PRO A 557 35.69 -43.66 2.27
CA PRO A 557 36.66 -44.44 3.04
C PRO A 557 36.78 -44.04 4.52
N VAL A 558 36.34 -42.84 4.89
CA VAL A 558 36.53 -42.26 6.23
C VAL A 558 35.26 -42.38 7.07
N SER A 559 34.11 -42.07 6.47
CA SER A 559 32.81 -42.05 7.14
C SER A 559 32.01 -43.35 6.99
N GLY A 560 32.36 -44.20 6.03
CA GLY A 560 31.63 -45.42 5.71
C GLY A 560 30.24 -45.19 5.11
N GLN A 561 29.87 -43.93 4.81
CA GLN A 561 28.60 -43.60 4.17
C GLN A 561 28.62 -43.98 2.68
N VAL A 562 27.46 -44.38 2.17
CA VAL A 562 27.28 -44.73 0.76
C VAL A 562 27.17 -43.44 -0.06
N THR A 563 28.04 -43.28 -1.04
CA THR A 563 28.16 -42.04 -1.82
C THR A 563 27.50 -42.13 -3.19
N GLU A 564 27.58 -43.31 -3.83
CA GLU A 564 27.03 -43.52 -5.17
C GLU A 564 26.60 -44.98 -5.34
N LEU A 565 25.47 -45.19 -6.00
CA LEU A 565 24.98 -46.50 -6.44
C LEU A 565 25.16 -46.65 -7.95
N ALA A 566 25.50 -47.85 -8.40
CA ALA A 566 25.41 -48.23 -9.80
C ALA A 566 24.21 -49.16 -9.98
N ALA A 567 23.30 -48.82 -10.88
CA ALA A 567 22.10 -49.60 -11.16
C ALA A 567 21.91 -49.84 -12.66
N THR A 568 21.10 -50.84 -13.02
CA THR A 568 20.64 -51.05 -14.40
C THR A 568 19.13 -50.89 -14.47
N TYR A 569 18.60 -50.27 -15.52
CA TYR A 569 17.15 -50.16 -15.74
C TYR A 569 16.61 -51.19 -16.74
N ASP A 570 15.31 -51.52 -16.64
CA ASP A 570 14.58 -52.41 -17.56
C ASP A 570 13.66 -51.58 -18.49
N PRO A 571 14.10 -51.19 -19.70
CA PRO A 571 13.29 -50.39 -20.64
C PRO A 571 12.06 -51.15 -21.17
N ASP A 572 12.14 -52.48 -21.25
CA ASP A 572 11.09 -53.34 -21.81
C ASP A 572 10.02 -53.70 -20.77
N HIS A 573 10.09 -53.16 -19.55
CA HIS A 573 9.19 -53.52 -18.47
C HIS A 573 7.71 -53.38 -18.85
N TYR A 574 7.35 -52.27 -19.49
CA TYR A 574 5.99 -51.97 -19.92
C TYR A 574 5.54 -52.76 -21.16
N THR A 575 6.44 -53.00 -22.11
CA THR A 575 6.15 -53.77 -23.33
C THR A 575 6.05 -55.27 -23.06
N ALA A 576 6.77 -55.77 -22.05
CA ALA A 576 6.74 -57.16 -21.62
C ALA A 576 5.57 -57.52 -20.66
N GLY A 577 4.74 -56.54 -20.27
CA GLY A 577 3.57 -56.76 -19.40
C GLY A 577 3.92 -57.29 -18.00
N ARG A 578 5.12 -56.97 -17.49
CA ARG A 578 5.57 -57.44 -16.17
C ARG A 578 4.86 -56.66 -15.06
N LYS A 579 4.61 -57.30 -13.92
CA LYS A 579 4.08 -56.60 -12.74
C LYS A 579 5.14 -55.66 -12.17
N PRO A 580 4.77 -54.44 -11.76
CA PRO A 580 5.71 -53.52 -11.13
C PRO A 580 6.24 -54.10 -9.79
N PRO A 581 7.49 -53.79 -9.41
CA PRO A 581 8.02 -54.05 -8.07
C PRO A 581 7.11 -53.50 -6.95
N LYS A 582 7.26 -54.05 -5.74
CA LYS A 582 6.42 -53.68 -4.58
C LYS A 582 6.57 -52.23 -4.10
N LEU A 583 7.69 -51.58 -4.40
CA LEU A 583 7.94 -50.19 -4.02
C LEU A 583 8.29 -49.35 -5.24
N GLU A 584 7.74 -48.15 -5.26
CA GLU A 584 8.14 -47.04 -6.12
C GLU A 584 8.96 -46.05 -5.31
N THR A 585 10.21 -45.80 -5.71
CA THR A 585 11.06 -44.76 -5.11
C THR A 585 10.96 -43.47 -5.92
N SER A 586 11.04 -42.34 -5.24
CA SER A 586 11.04 -41.03 -5.90
C SER A 586 12.40 -40.76 -6.53
N MET A 587 12.41 -40.07 -7.67
CA MET A 587 13.65 -39.66 -8.33
C MET A 587 13.71 -38.15 -8.50
N ALA A 588 14.92 -37.61 -8.41
CA ALA A 588 15.26 -36.30 -8.93
C ALA A 588 16.32 -36.48 -10.03
N PRO A 589 16.13 -35.88 -11.22
CA PRO A 589 17.14 -35.91 -12.28
C PRO A 589 18.43 -35.24 -11.82
N ASP A 590 19.55 -35.65 -12.39
CA ASP A 590 20.77 -34.86 -12.29
C ASP A 590 20.65 -33.63 -13.19
N SER A 591 20.45 -32.46 -12.57
CA SER A 591 20.32 -31.18 -13.25
C SER A 591 21.58 -30.77 -14.01
N THR A 592 22.71 -31.46 -13.81
CA THR A 592 23.94 -31.27 -14.59
C THR A 592 23.98 -32.07 -15.90
N GLN A 593 23.13 -33.09 -16.05
CA GLN A 593 23.01 -33.92 -17.27
C GLN A 593 21.69 -33.73 -18.02
N ALA A 594 20.71 -33.06 -17.41
CA ALA A 594 19.70 -32.37 -18.20
C ALA A 594 20.47 -31.39 -19.09
N GLY A 595 20.47 -31.61 -20.40
CA GLY A 595 20.95 -30.64 -21.36
C GLY A 595 20.05 -29.41 -21.34
N THR A 596 20.04 -28.64 -20.26
CA THR A 596 19.78 -27.22 -20.38
C THR A 596 20.99 -26.69 -21.11
N ALA A 597 20.77 -26.28 -22.36
CA ALA A 597 21.73 -25.42 -23.04
C ALA A 597 22.23 -24.41 -22.01
N PRO A 598 23.56 -24.25 -21.84
CA PRO A 598 24.10 -23.41 -20.79
C PRO A 598 23.39 -22.07 -20.87
N THR A 599 22.87 -21.61 -19.72
CA THR A 599 22.03 -20.41 -19.71
C THR A 599 22.85 -19.24 -20.25
N LEU A 600 22.20 -18.17 -20.69
CA LEU A 600 22.96 -16.99 -21.14
C LEU A 600 23.91 -16.50 -20.02
N TYR A 601 23.50 -16.64 -18.75
CA TYR A 601 24.32 -16.39 -17.57
C TYR A 601 25.59 -17.25 -17.53
N ASP A 602 25.46 -18.56 -17.76
CA ASP A 602 26.61 -19.49 -17.77
C ASP A 602 27.53 -19.21 -18.97
N ARG A 603 26.95 -18.95 -20.15
CA ARG A 603 27.68 -18.64 -21.40
C ARG A 603 28.41 -17.30 -21.34
N LEU A 604 27.93 -16.35 -20.54
CA LEU A 604 28.59 -15.06 -20.29
C LEU A 604 29.71 -15.13 -19.23
N GLY A 605 29.88 -16.27 -18.55
CA GLY A 605 30.93 -16.47 -17.54
C GLY A 605 30.45 -16.42 -16.08
N GLY A 606 29.14 -16.48 -15.85
CA GLY A 606 28.53 -16.62 -14.53
C GLY A 606 28.74 -15.42 -13.60
N ALA A 607 28.72 -15.68 -12.28
CA ALA A 607 28.68 -14.64 -11.25
C ALA A 607 29.83 -13.62 -11.35
N ALA A 608 31.06 -14.11 -11.56
CA ALA A 608 32.25 -13.26 -11.63
C ALA A 608 32.23 -12.33 -12.85
N ALA A 609 31.74 -12.82 -14.00
CA ALA A 609 31.64 -12.03 -15.21
C ALA A 609 30.53 -10.97 -15.12
N VAL A 610 29.38 -11.33 -14.53
CA VAL A 610 28.28 -10.37 -14.30
C VAL A 610 28.67 -9.30 -13.30
N ASP A 611 29.37 -9.65 -12.21
CA ASP A 611 29.86 -8.69 -11.22
C ASP A 611 30.85 -7.69 -11.84
N ALA A 612 31.84 -8.19 -12.59
CA ALA A 612 32.80 -7.35 -13.30
C ALA A 612 32.14 -6.46 -14.37
N ALA A 613 31.16 -6.99 -15.11
CA ALA A 613 30.40 -6.24 -16.09
C ALA A 613 29.59 -5.11 -15.45
N VAL A 614 28.93 -5.37 -14.32
CA VAL A 614 28.15 -4.35 -13.59
C VAL A 614 29.06 -3.23 -13.07
N ASP A 615 30.25 -3.56 -12.59
CA ASP A 615 31.20 -2.55 -12.09
C ASP A 615 31.71 -1.62 -13.20
N ILE A 616 32.12 -2.17 -14.35
CA ILE A 616 32.55 -1.37 -15.51
C ILE A 616 31.37 -0.56 -16.07
N PHE A 617 30.19 -1.17 -16.15
CA PHE A 617 28.98 -0.55 -16.66
C PHE A 617 28.59 0.67 -15.84
N TYR A 618 28.51 0.57 -14.51
CA TYR A 618 28.21 1.73 -13.68
C TYR A 618 29.32 2.78 -13.70
N GLY A 619 30.58 2.38 -13.89
CA GLY A 619 31.67 3.33 -14.15
C GLY A 619 31.39 4.20 -15.38
N LYS A 620 30.94 3.60 -16.48
CA LYS A 620 30.54 4.32 -17.70
C LYS A 620 29.30 5.19 -17.49
N LEU A 621 28.28 4.69 -16.80
CA LEU A 621 27.07 5.47 -16.52
C LEU A 621 27.34 6.71 -15.65
N MET A 622 28.29 6.64 -14.71
CA MET A 622 28.65 7.77 -13.85
C MET A 622 29.58 8.77 -14.57
N ALA A 623 30.29 8.33 -15.61
CA ALA A 623 31.12 9.20 -16.45
C ALA A 623 30.31 9.91 -17.55
N ASP A 624 29.12 9.41 -17.88
CA ASP A 624 28.23 10.02 -18.86
C ASP A 624 27.49 11.21 -18.23
N ALA A 625 27.77 12.42 -18.73
CA ALA A 625 27.22 13.66 -18.19
C ALA A 625 25.68 13.78 -18.30
N VAL A 626 25.04 13.02 -19.19
CA VAL A 626 23.58 13.00 -19.35
C VAL A 626 22.94 11.96 -18.44
N ILE A 627 23.61 10.82 -18.21
CA ILE A 627 23.06 9.71 -17.40
C ILE A 627 23.41 9.84 -15.92
N ALA A 628 24.60 10.33 -15.56
CA ALA A 628 25.04 10.46 -14.16
C ALA A 628 24.06 11.21 -13.24
N PRO A 629 23.40 12.30 -13.68
CA PRO A 629 22.42 13.02 -12.84
C PRO A 629 21.23 12.17 -12.38
N PHE A 630 20.88 11.08 -13.07
CA PHE A 630 19.82 10.17 -12.64
C PHE A 630 20.18 9.36 -11.38
N PHE A 631 21.46 9.34 -10.99
CA PHE A 631 21.98 8.57 -9.85
C PHE A 631 22.37 9.42 -8.63
N GLU A 632 22.15 10.73 -8.67
CA GLU A 632 22.39 11.63 -7.53
C GLU A 632 21.61 11.21 -6.29
N GLY A 633 22.29 11.08 -5.15
CA GLY A 633 21.71 10.67 -3.87
C GLY A 633 21.39 9.17 -3.76
N ILE A 634 21.79 8.35 -4.74
CA ILE A 634 21.63 6.88 -4.69
C ILE A 634 22.86 6.23 -4.06
N ASP A 635 22.65 5.33 -3.09
CA ASP A 635 23.69 4.43 -2.60
C ASP A 635 24.12 3.47 -3.72
N MET A 636 25.22 3.81 -4.38
CA MET A 636 25.74 3.08 -5.54
C MET A 636 26.22 1.67 -5.18
N LYS A 637 26.63 1.41 -3.93
CA LYS A 637 27.03 0.08 -3.47
C LYS A 637 25.81 -0.84 -3.31
N LYS A 638 24.70 -0.30 -2.84
CA LYS A 638 23.42 -1.02 -2.81
C LYS A 638 22.84 -1.19 -4.21
N GLN A 639 22.97 -0.18 -5.08
CA GLN A 639 22.46 -0.23 -6.44
C GLN A 639 23.19 -1.26 -7.31
N ARG A 640 24.53 -1.31 -7.24
CA ARG A 640 25.33 -2.34 -7.95
C ARG A 640 24.95 -3.76 -7.54
N ARG A 641 24.84 -4.04 -6.23
CA ARG A 641 24.40 -5.37 -5.73
C ARG A 641 23.03 -5.77 -6.27
N LYS A 642 22.09 -4.82 -6.34
CA LYS A 642 20.76 -5.07 -6.94
C LYS A 642 20.84 -5.31 -8.44
N GLN A 643 21.72 -4.61 -9.15
CA GLN A 643 21.92 -4.80 -10.57
C GLN A 643 22.53 -6.17 -10.87
N VAL A 644 23.52 -6.63 -10.09
CA VAL A 644 24.09 -7.97 -10.21
C VAL A 644 22.99 -9.01 -10.02
N ALA A 645 22.20 -8.92 -8.95
CA ALA A 645 21.09 -9.85 -8.72
C ALA A 645 20.04 -9.84 -9.84
N PHE A 646 19.74 -8.67 -10.40
CA PHE A 646 18.82 -8.53 -11.53
C PHE A 646 19.38 -9.16 -12.81
N MET A 647 20.63 -8.88 -13.18
CA MET A 647 21.27 -9.41 -14.37
C MET A 647 21.50 -10.92 -14.27
N SER A 648 21.87 -11.42 -13.10
CA SER A 648 21.96 -12.87 -12.85
C SER A 648 20.63 -13.56 -13.09
N TYR A 649 19.52 -13.01 -12.56
CA TYR A 649 18.18 -13.58 -12.78
C TYR A 649 17.76 -13.51 -14.26
N VAL A 650 17.90 -12.35 -14.89
CA VAL A 650 17.44 -12.09 -16.27
C VAL A 650 18.20 -12.91 -17.31
N PHE A 651 19.48 -13.23 -17.06
CA PHE A 651 20.27 -14.10 -17.92
C PHE A 651 20.11 -15.60 -17.60
N GLY A 652 19.26 -15.97 -16.62
CA GLY A 652 18.91 -17.36 -16.32
C GLY A 652 19.70 -18.01 -15.19
N GLY A 653 20.34 -17.24 -14.30
CA GLY A 653 21.02 -17.74 -13.10
C GLY A 653 20.06 -18.32 -12.06
N ALA A 654 20.60 -19.13 -11.13
CA ALA A 654 19.82 -19.93 -10.17
C ALA A 654 19.05 -19.11 -9.11
N ASP A 655 19.42 -17.85 -8.90
CA ASP A 655 18.85 -17.00 -7.86
C ASP A 655 17.67 -16.16 -8.39
N GLY A 656 16.54 -16.18 -7.67
CA GLY A 656 15.37 -15.36 -8.00
C GLY A 656 15.53 -13.89 -7.64
N TYR A 657 15.02 -12.98 -8.48
CA TYR A 657 15.06 -11.54 -8.21
C TYR A 657 13.99 -11.10 -7.18
N GLN A 658 14.44 -10.53 -6.06
CA GLN A 658 13.58 -10.00 -4.97
C GLN A 658 13.49 -8.46 -4.97
N GLY A 659 13.91 -7.80 -6.05
CA GLY A 659 13.90 -6.34 -6.14
C GLY A 659 12.56 -5.76 -6.56
N ARG A 660 12.50 -4.43 -6.67
CA ARG A 660 11.28 -3.70 -7.05
C ARG A 660 10.97 -3.92 -8.53
N ASP A 661 9.68 -3.92 -8.87
CA ASP A 661 9.21 -3.92 -10.26
C ASP A 661 9.87 -2.78 -11.07
N LEU A 662 10.25 -3.05 -12.32
CA LEU A 662 11.00 -2.12 -13.16
C LEU A 662 10.20 -0.84 -13.46
N GLY A 663 8.89 -0.96 -13.70
CA GLY A 663 8.03 0.20 -13.91
C GLY A 663 7.94 1.05 -12.65
N ILE A 664 7.74 0.44 -11.49
CA ILE A 664 7.71 1.15 -10.19
C ILE A 664 9.05 1.81 -9.87
N ALA A 665 10.16 1.13 -10.13
CA ALA A 665 11.50 1.62 -9.84
C ALA A 665 11.89 2.83 -10.68
N HIS A 666 11.47 2.87 -11.95
CA HIS A 666 11.84 3.94 -12.90
C HIS A 666 10.77 5.04 -13.03
N LYS A 667 9.54 4.82 -12.51
CA LYS A 667 8.44 5.80 -12.58
C LYS A 667 8.81 7.19 -12.09
N ARG A 668 9.56 7.28 -10.98
CA ARG A 668 10.03 8.55 -10.43
C ARG A 668 11.02 9.24 -11.38
N LEU A 669 11.95 8.48 -11.96
CA LEU A 669 12.94 9.02 -12.90
C LEU A 669 12.27 9.51 -14.19
N ILE A 670 11.22 8.83 -14.66
CA ILE A 670 10.44 9.23 -15.84
C ILE A 670 9.70 10.55 -15.58
N LEU A 671 9.00 10.65 -14.44
CA LEU A 671 8.15 11.80 -14.12
C LEU A 671 8.93 13.03 -13.65
N GLU A 672 9.99 12.85 -12.84
CA GLU A 672 10.68 13.96 -12.17
C GLU A 672 12.00 14.34 -12.85
N LYS A 673 12.73 13.37 -13.40
CA LYS A 673 14.04 13.61 -14.04
C LYS A 673 13.99 13.49 -15.58
N GLY A 674 12.81 13.27 -16.17
CA GLY A 674 12.63 13.21 -17.62
C GLY A 674 13.25 11.97 -18.29
N LEU A 675 13.38 10.85 -17.57
CA LEU A 675 13.84 9.59 -18.16
C LEU A 675 12.92 9.18 -19.33
N ASN A 676 13.50 8.88 -20.48
CA ASN A 676 12.78 8.59 -21.72
C ASN A 676 13.47 7.47 -22.50
N GLU A 677 12.87 7.03 -23.62
CA GLU A 677 13.42 5.93 -24.43
C GLU A 677 14.83 6.22 -24.98
N GLY A 678 15.18 7.47 -25.25
CA GLY A 678 16.53 7.86 -25.67
C GLY A 678 17.57 7.67 -24.55
N HIS A 679 17.21 7.95 -23.30
CA HIS A 679 18.07 7.64 -22.15
C HIS A 679 18.25 6.13 -21.96
N PHE A 680 17.20 5.34 -22.24
CA PHE A 680 17.32 3.88 -22.25
C PHE A 680 18.30 3.40 -23.32
N ASP A 681 18.25 3.98 -24.53
CA ASP A 681 19.20 3.65 -25.60
C ASP A 681 20.64 3.97 -25.20
N MET A 682 20.88 5.10 -24.52
CA MET A 682 22.19 5.46 -24.01
C MET A 682 22.70 4.44 -22.97
N VAL A 683 21.85 4.05 -22.02
CA VAL A 683 22.19 3.03 -21.02
C VAL A 683 22.43 1.67 -21.67
N ALA A 684 21.61 1.26 -22.63
CA ALA A 684 21.79 0.04 -23.40
C ALA A 684 23.11 0.04 -24.21
N ASN A 685 23.48 1.18 -24.79
CA ASN A 685 24.74 1.35 -25.49
C ASN A 685 25.95 1.23 -24.55
N HIS A 686 25.90 1.83 -23.36
CA HIS A 686 26.95 1.68 -22.35
C HIS A 686 27.11 0.22 -21.89
N LEU A 687 26.01 -0.53 -21.78
CA LEU A 687 26.06 -1.96 -21.49
C LEU A 687 26.66 -2.76 -22.65
N ALA A 688 26.27 -2.47 -23.89
CA ALA A 688 26.84 -3.13 -25.07
C ALA A 688 28.35 -2.86 -25.21
N GLU A 689 28.80 -1.63 -24.97
CA GLU A 689 30.23 -1.30 -24.93
C GLU A 689 30.98 -2.03 -23.81
N THR A 690 30.35 -2.16 -22.64
CA THR A 690 30.93 -2.89 -21.51
C THR A 690 31.15 -4.35 -21.87
N LEU A 691 30.13 -5.01 -22.41
CA LEU A 691 30.23 -6.41 -22.84
C LEU A 691 31.26 -6.59 -23.98
N ARG A 692 31.36 -5.65 -24.92
CA ARG A 692 32.44 -5.66 -25.94
C ARG A 692 33.84 -5.51 -25.31
N SER A 693 34.00 -4.62 -24.34
CA SER A 693 35.29 -4.41 -23.65
C SER A 693 35.75 -5.63 -22.85
N LEU A 694 34.79 -6.46 -22.44
CA LEU A 694 35.02 -7.75 -21.79
C LEU A 694 35.23 -8.90 -22.79
N ASN A 695 35.36 -8.61 -24.08
CA ASN A 695 35.53 -9.58 -25.17
C ASN A 695 34.39 -10.61 -25.26
N VAL A 696 33.15 -10.22 -24.92
CA VAL A 696 31.98 -11.09 -25.11
C VAL A 696 31.74 -11.31 -26.62
N PRO A 697 31.63 -12.57 -27.08
CA PRO A 697 31.32 -12.91 -28.47
C PRO A 697 30.09 -12.17 -29.02
N THR A 698 30.12 -11.80 -30.30
CA THR A 698 29.08 -10.93 -30.91
C THR A 698 27.69 -11.56 -30.91
N ASP A 699 27.60 -12.88 -31.03
CA ASP A 699 26.38 -13.67 -30.89
C ASP A 699 25.79 -13.58 -29.48
N LEU A 700 26.62 -13.75 -28.44
CA LEU A 700 26.22 -13.62 -27.03
C LEU A 700 25.84 -12.20 -26.65
N LEU A 701 26.57 -11.21 -27.20
CA LEU A 701 26.25 -9.79 -27.04
C LEU A 701 24.85 -9.49 -27.58
N ASN A 702 24.54 -9.95 -28.80
CA ASN A 702 23.23 -9.74 -29.41
C ASN A 702 22.10 -10.39 -28.61
N GLU A 703 22.33 -11.61 -28.09
CA GLU A 703 21.39 -12.33 -27.24
C GLU A 703 21.14 -11.58 -25.92
N ALA A 704 22.19 -11.08 -25.26
CA ALA A 704 22.07 -10.29 -24.03
C ALA A 704 21.35 -8.95 -24.25
N MET A 705 21.65 -8.26 -25.35
CA MET A 705 20.98 -6.99 -25.68
C MET A 705 19.51 -7.21 -26.06
N ALA A 706 19.15 -8.33 -26.69
CA ALA A 706 17.75 -8.67 -26.96
C ALA A 706 16.95 -8.88 -25.66
N VAL A 707 17.57 -9.50 -24.65
CA VAL A 707 16.97 -9.64 -23.32
C VAL A 707 16.80 -8.29 -22.63
N VAL A 708 17.80 -7.41 -22.69
CA VAL A 708 17.71 -6.04 -22.14
C VAL A 708 16.57 -5.27 -22.80
N GLU A 709 16.37 -5.43 -24.11
CA GLU A 709 15.31 -4.76 -24.85
C GLU A 709 13.90 -5.16 -24.38
N THR A 710 13.72 -6.36 -23.82
CA THR A 710 12.43 -6.78 -23.21
C THR A 710 12.04 -5.95 -21.99
N ALA A 711 12.99 -5.28 -21.33
CA ALA A 711 12.71 -4.39 -20.20
C ALA A 711 12.15 -3.03 -20.62
N ARG A 712 12.31 -2.62 -21.89
CA ARG A 712 11.82 -1.32 -22.40
C ARG A 712 10.31 -1.13 -22.19
N PRO A 713 9.42 -2.05 -22.62
CA PRO A 713 7.98 -1.90 -22.36
C PRO A 713 7.63 -2.00 -20.87
N ALA A 714 8.41 -2.70 -20.04
CA ALA A 714 8.18 -2.71 -18.60
C ALA A 714 8.50 -1.36 -17.93
N ILE A 715 9.40 -0.57 -18.52
CA ILE A 715 9.79 0.76 -18.03
C ILE A 715 8.85 1.85 -18.59
N PHE A 716 8.51 1.81 -19.89
CA PHE A 716 7.78 2.89 -20.57
C PHE A 716 6.33 2.56 -21.00
N GLY A 717 5.90 1.31 -20.87
CA GLY A 717 4.64 0.80 -21.42
C GLY A 717 3.38 1.24 -20.69
N GLN A 718 2.99 2.51 -20.88
CA GLN A 718 1.61 3.00 -21.07
C GLN A 718 1.65 4.49 -21.44
N SER A 719 2.03 4.80 -22.68
CA SER A 719 1.72 6.10 -23.31
C SER A 719 1.90 6.03 -24.83
N ARG A 720 0.79 5.83 -25.55
CA ARG A 720 0.69 6.20 -26.98
C ARG A 720 -0.55 7.06 -27.17
N ARG A 721 -0.36 8.33 -27.54
CA ARG A 721 -1.08 9.02 -28.64
C ARG A 721 -0.20 10.17 -29.18
N PRO A 722 -0.39 10.54 -30.47
CA PRO A 722 0.67 11.03 -31.34
C PRO A 722 0.78 12.57 -31.42
N SER A 723 1.99 12.99 -31.77
CA SER A 723 2.47 14.35 -32.04
C SER A 723 1.74 15.10 -33.14
N VAL A 724 1.59 16.43 -32.99
CA VAL A 724 1.77 17.41 -34.07
C VAL A 724 2.56 18.63 -33.52
N PRO A 725 3.50 19.23 -34.29
CA PRO A 725 4.51 20.18 -33.81
C PRO A 725 4.27 21.64 -34.27
N ILE A 726 5.20 22.54 -33.88
CA ILE A 726 5.62 23.87 -34.44
C ILE A 726 5.69 24.93 -33.30
N SER A 727 6.68 25.82 -33.14
CA SER A 727 8.11 25.96 -33.51
C SER A 727 8.66 27.25 -32.85
N ARG A 728 9.97 27.27 -32.51
CA ARG A 728 10.94 28.41 -32.48
C ARG A 728 10.62 29.61 -31.54
N SER A 729 11.56 30.33 -30.92
CA SER A 729 12.94 30.67 -31.26
C SER A 729 13.79 31.07 -30.03
N ALA A 730 15.09 31.07 -30.25
CA ALA A 730 16.20 31.49 -29.39
C ALA A 730 16.26 33.00 -29.06
N ALA A 731 16.98 33.33 -27.98
CA ALA A 731 17.99 34.41 -27.84
C ALA A 731 18.33 34.57 -26.34
N ALA A 732 19.52 34.22 -25.86
CA ALA A 732 20.77 34.98 -25.88
C ALA A 732 20.92 36.06 -24.77
N SER A 733 21.92 35.81 -23.90
CA SER A 733 22.97 36.76 -23.48
C SER A 733 22.81 37.70 -22.26
N SER A 734 23.75 37.48 -21.32
CA SER A 734 24.51 38.46 -20.51
C SER A 734 23.78 39.16 -19.36
N ARG A 735 24.40 39.56 -18.25
CA ARG A 735 25.77 39.53 -17.68
C ARG A 735 25.64 40.11 -16.25
N ASN A 736 26.70 39.90 -15.47
CA ASN A 736 27.17 40.70 -14.32
C ASN A 736 26.49 40.49 -12.96
N HIS A 737 27.21 39.96 -11.97
CA HIS A 737 28.17 40.64 -11.08
C HIS A 737 27.48 41.63 -10.12
N GLN A 738 27.31 41.26 -8.85
CA GLN A 738 28.23 41.64 -7.75
C GLN A 738 27.65 41.30 -6.37
N ARG A 739 28.52 40.77 -5.51
CA ARG A 739 28.39 40.61 -4.06
C ARG A 739 29.06 41.80 -3.36
N ALA A 740 28.50 42.27 -2.24
CA ALA A 740 29.15 42.85 -1.04
C ALA A 740 28.07 43.49 -0.13
N THR A 741 27.66 42.95 1.03
CA THR A 741 28.26 42.86 2.40
C THR A 741 27.95 44.01 3.36
N SER A 742 27.48 43.68 4.58
CA SER A 742 27.85 44.32 5.87
C SER A 742 27.44 43.37 7.04
N MET A 743 28.37 42.69 7.72
CA MET A 743 29.19 43.06 8.89
C MET A 743 28.54 42.80 10.27
N ALA A 744 29.21 41.98 11.08
CA ALA A 744 29.32 42.07 12.54
C ALA A 744 30.63 41.38 13.00
N PRO A 745 31.22 41.76 14.16
CA PRO A 745 32.67 41.88 14.33
C PRO A 745 33.38 40.73 15.06
N ASP A 746 34.69 40.82 14.96
CA ASP A 746 35.77 39.91 15.33
C ASP A 746 36.23 40.06 16.79
N SER A 747 36.81 38.99 17.37
CA SER A 747 37.63 39.04 18.58
C SER A 747 38.81 38.05 18.50
N THR A 748 40.00 38.62 18.30
CA THR A 748 41.39 38.12 18.46
C THR A 748 41.65 37.34 19.77
N GLN A 749 42.63 36.44 19.99
CA GLN A 749 43.78 35.84 19.27
C GLN A 749 44.41 34.74 20.19
N ALA A 750 44.99 33.67 19.64
CA ALA A 750 46.26 33.05 20.09
C ALA A 750 46.69 31.95 19.10
N GLY A 751 47.84 32.12 18.45
CA GLY A 751 48.31 31.25 17.37
C GLY A 751 48.99 29.96 17.86
N THR A 752 48.50 28.81 17.39
CA THR A 752 49.19 27.53 17.41
C THR A 752 49.93 27.32 16.08
N ALA A 753 51.12 26.71 16.12
CA ALA A 753 51.82 26.30 14.90
C ALA A 753 50.96 25.29 14.12
N PRO A 754 50.92 25.33 12.78
CA PRO A 754 50.06 24.45 11.98
C PRO A 754 50.42 22.99 12.24
N THR A 755 49.41 22.19 12.55
CA THR A 755 49.55 20.76 12.85
C THR A 755 49.95 19.99 11.59
N LEU A 756 50.42 18.74 11.74
CA LEU A 756 50.71 17.90 10.57
C LEU A 756 49.47 17.73 9.67
N TYR A 757 48.28 17.64 10.28
CA TYR A 757 46.98 17.65 9.61
C TYR A 757 46.77 18.91 8.75
N ASP A 758 47.04 20.10 9.29
CA ASP A 758 46.91 21.36 8.53
C ASP A 758 47.93 21.42 7.38
N ARG A 759 49.16 20.95 7.62
CA ARG A 759 50.25 20.91 6.64
C ARG A 759 50.02 19.89 5.51
N LEU A 760 49.23 18.85 5.76
CA LEU A 760 48.82 17.86 4.75
C LEU A 760 47.61 18.30 3.92
N GLY A 761 46.99 19.46 4.23
CA GLY A 761 45.85 20.00 3.49
C GLY A 761 44.50 19.89 4.20
N GLY A 762 44.50 19.56 5.50
CA GLY A 762 43.31 19.51 6.34
C GLY A 762 42.29 18.44 5.93
N ALA A 763 41.02 18.63 6.33
CA ALA A 763 39.95 17.64 6.18
C ALA A 763 39.83 17.08 4.76
N ALA A 764 39.85 17.94 3.74
CA ALA A 764 39.68 17.52 2.36
C ALA A 764 40.81 16.61 1.84
N ALA A 765 42.05 16.86 2.26
CA ALA A 765 43.20 16.05 1.85
C ALA A 765 43.26 14.72 2.62
N VAL A 766 42.89 14.74 3.90
CA VAL A 766 42.77 13.53 4.72
C VAL A 766 41.60 12.67 4.25
N ASP A 767 40.44 13.26 3.93
CA ASP A 767 39.29 12.55 3.37
C ASP A 767 39.63 11.95 2.01
N ALA A 768 40.35 12.66 1.14
CA ALA A 768 40.81 12.10 -0.13
C ALA A 768 41.82 10.95 0.06
N ALA A 769 42.75 11.08 1.00
CA ALA A 769 43.70 10.02 1.33
C ALA A 769 43.00 8.80 1.95
N VAL A 770 41.99 9.03 2.80
CA VAL A 770 41.16 7.98 3.40
C VAL A 770 40.25 7.34 2.35
N ASP A 771 39.63 8.07 1.44
CA ASP A 771 38.79 7.50 0.39
C ASP A 771 39.60 6.63 -0.57
N ILE A 772 40.85 7.00 -0.87
CA ILE A 772 41.75 6.19 -1.69
C ILE A 772 42.27 4.97 -0.91
N PHE A 773 42.65 5.16 0.36
CA PHE A 773 43.21 4.10 1.21
C PHE A 773 42.14 3.09 1.69
N TYR A 774 40.92 3.56 1.98
CA TYR A 774 39.77 2.83 2.52
C TYR A 774 38.66 2.59 1.49
N GLY A 775 38.92 2.75 0.19
CA GLY A 775 38.12 2.16 -0.89
C GLY A 775 37.89 0.63 -0.76
N LYS A 776 38.41 -0.01 0.30
CA LYS A 776 38.12 -1.39 0.73
C LYS A 776 37.66 -1.63 2.19
N LEU A 777 37.46 -0.67 3.09
CA LEU A 777 36.85 -0.97 4.42
C LEU A 777 36.14 0.25 5.07
N MET A 778 35.30 0.02 6.09
CA MET A 778 34.20 0.90 6.53
C MET A 778 34.58 2.20 7.30
N ALA A 779 33.57 3.07 7.47
CA ALA A 779 33.56 4.49 7.84
C ALA A 779 34.25 4.96 9.15
N ASP A 780 34.70 4.08 10.03
CA ASP A 780 35.37 4.48 11.30
C ASP A 780 36.82 4.97 11.09
N ALA A 781 37.33 4.88 9.86
CA ALA A 781 38.70 5.19 9.48
C ALA A 781 39.04 6.69 9.49
N VAL A 782 38.11 7.56 9.09
CA VAL A 782 38.36 9.03 9.00
C VAL A 782 38.63 9.60 10.38
N ALA A 783 37.85 9.20 11.39
CA ALA A 783 38.04 9.63 12.77
C ALA A 783 39.35 9.11 13.38
N PHE A 784 39.74 7.87 13.04
CA PHE A 784 41.02 7.30 13.47
C PHE A 784 42.22 8.02 12.82
N MET A 785 42.14 8.31 11.52
CA MET A 785 43.21 8.99 10.79
C MET A 785 43.35 10.45 11.20
N SER A 786 42.23 11.14 11.47
CA SER A 786 42.24 12.48 12.07
C SER A 786 42.97 12.50 13.43
N TYR A 787 42.77 11.49 14.28
CA TYR A 787 43.51 11.35 15.54
C TYR A 787 44.99 11.03 15.36
N VAL A 788 45.32 10.08 14.48
CA VAL A 788 46.72 9.70 14.20
C VAL A 788 47.50 10.88 13.62
N PHE A 789 46.89 11.79 12.87
CA PHE A 789 47.57 12.98 12.35
C PHE A 789 47.43 14.24 13.23
N GLY A 790 46.89 14.11 14.45
CA GLY A 790 46.82 15.19 15.43
C GLY A 790 45.78 16.26 15.15
N GLY A 791 44.68 15.91 14.49
CA GLY A 791 43.53 16.79 14.22
C GLY A 791 42.79 17.23 15.49
N ALA A 792 42.09 18.37 15.41
CA ALA A 792 41.52 19.08 16.55
C ALA A 792 40.48 18.27 17.37
N ASP A 793 39.82 17.27 16.76
CA ASP A 793 38.71 16.55 17.39
C ASP A 793 39.13 15.34 18.24
N GLY A 794 40.36 14.81 18.06
CA GLY A 794 40.84 13.61 18.73
C GLY A 794 39.98 12.35 18.47
N TYR A 795 40.51 11.15 18.71
CA TYR A 795 39.72 9.92 18.59
C TYR A 795 38.88 9.74 19.85
N GLN A 796 37.58 10.00 19.75
CA GLN A 796 36.59 9.83 20.81
C GLN A 796 36.04 8.38 20.89
N GLY A 797 36.59 7.45 20.10
CA GLY A 797 36.15 6.06 20.02
C GLY A 797 36.68 5.17 21.15
N ARG A 798 36.30 3.88 21.15
CA ARG A 798 36.74 2.91 22.18
C ARG A 798 38.24 2.68 22.09
N ASP A 799 38.88 2.35 23.21
CA ASP A 799 40.30 1.96 23.25
C ASP A 799 40.69 1.03 22.10
N LEU A 800 41.79 1.35 21.40
CA LEU A 800 42.17 0.71 20.14
C LEU A 800 42.46 -0.78 20.29
N GLY A 801 42.99 -1.20 21.44
CA GLY A 801 43.16 -2.60 21.78
C GLY A 801 41.81 -3.30 21.97
N ILE A 802 40.87 -2.67 22.68
CA ILE A 802 39.50 -3.20 22.86
C ILE A 802 38.73 -3.28 21.53
N ALA A 803 38.84 -2.24 20.68
CA ALA A 803 38.17 -2.19 19.38
C ALA A 803 38.64 -3.31 18.44
N HIS A 804 39.92 -3.70 18.51
CA HIS A 804 40.51 -4.73 17.66
C HIS A 804 40.62 -6.10 18.32
N LYS A 805 40.31 -6.24 19.61
CA LYS A 805 40.42 -7.48 20.40
C LYS A 805 39.75 -8.68 19.74
N ARG A 806 38.56 -8.48 19.16
CA ARG A 806 37.82 -9.53 18.45
C ARG A 806 38.53 -9.96 17.16
N LEU A 807 39.10 -9.03 16.41
CA LEU A 807 39.83 -9.32 15.18
C LEU A 807 41.16 -10.03 15.48
N ILE A 808 41.81 -9.69 16.59
CA ILE A 808 43.03 -10.34 17.06
C ILE A 808 42.72 -11.79 17.49
N LEU A 809 41.76 -11.99 18.39
CA LEU A 809 41.47 -13.30 18.99
C LEU A 809 40.70 -14.26 18.05
N GLU A 810 39.74 -13.76 17.27
CA GLU A 810 38.85 -14.62 16.47
C GLU A 810 39.23 -14.69 14.99
N LYS A 811 39.98 -13.69 14.48
CA LYS A 811 40.32 -13.57 13.05
C LYS A 811 41.82 -13.53 12.77
N GLY A 812 42.67 -13.61 13.80
CA GLY A 812 44.13 -13.74 13.65
C GLY A 812 44.85 -12.47 13.19
N LEU A 813 44.27 -11.28 13.43
CA LEU A 813 44.93 -10.00 13.13
C LEU A 813 46.23 -9.88 13.95
N ASN A 814 47.33 -9.51 13.31
CA ASN A 814 48.67 -9.46 13.92
C ASN A 814 49.47 -8.26 13.41
N GLU A 815 50.65 -8.03 14.00
CA GLU A 815 51.54 -6.93 13.65
C GLU A 815 51.95 -6.89 12.17
N GLY A 816 52.10 -8.04 11.51
CA GLY A 816 52.43 -8.11 10.09
C GLY A 816 51.30 -7.61 9.19
N HIS A 817 50.04 -7.86 9.57
CA HIS A 817 48.90 -7.28 8.88
C HIS A 817 48.84 -5.75 9.06
N PHE A 818 49.21 -5.25 10.25
CA PHE A 818 49.32 -3.82 10.48
C PHE A 818 50.40 -3.19 9.60
N ASP A 819 51.58 -3.82 9.48
CA ASP A 819 52.66 -3.32 8.63
C ASP A 819 52.27 -3.29 7.14
N MET A 820 51.50 -4.28 6.66
CA MET A 820 50.94 -4.25 5.30
C MET A 820 50.02 -3.05 5.08
N VAL A 821 49.13 -2.77 6.04
CA VAL A 821 48.20 -1.63 5.98
C VAL A 821 48.97 -0.31 6.03
N ALA A 822 49.96 -0.19 6.91
CA ALA A 822 50.83 0.99 6.98
C ALA A 822 51.62 1.22 5.67
N ASN A 823 52.08 0.16 5.01
CA ASN A 823 52.77 0.26 3.72
C ASN A 823 51.84 0.75 2.60
N HIS A 824 50.61 0.24 2.55
CA HIS A 824 49.61 0.74 1.59
C HIS A 824 49.26 2.21 1.84
N LEU A 825 49.27 2.67 3.09
CA LEU A 825 49.05 4.08 3.41
C LEU A 825 50.20 4.94 2.89
N ALA A 826 51.44 4.49 3.09
CA ALA A 826 52.62 5.17 2.58
C ALA A 826 52.60 5.26 1.04
N GLU A 827 52.17 4.21 0.35
CA GLU A 827 52.01 4.20 -1.12
C GLU A 827 50.91 5.18 -1.59
N THR A 828 49.79 5.23 -0.89
CA THR A 828 48.69 6.18 -1.18
C THR A 828 49.12 7.63 -0.95
N LEU A 829 49.82 7.93 0.14
CA LEU A 829 50.31 9.28 0.39
C LEU A 829 51.38 9.69 -0.65
N ARG A 830 52.20 8.74 -1.13
CA ARG A 830 53.10 9.01 -2.27
C ARG A 830 52.34 9.26 -3.56
N SER A 831 51.26 8.53 -3.85
CA SER A 831 50.46 8.73 -5.07
C SER A 831 49.72 10.06 -5.09
N LEU A 832 49.46 10.63 -3.91
CA LEU A 832 48.95 11.98 -3.72
C LEU A 832 50.03 13.09 -3.76
N ASN A 833 51.26 12.75 -4.13
CA ASN A 833 52.40 13.67 -4.20
C ASN A 833 52.73 14.39 -2.87
N VAL A 834 52.49 13.73 -1.72
CA VAL A 834 52.87 14.28 -0.41
C VAL A 834 54.41 14.38 -0.33
N PRO A 835 54.97 15.54 0.07
CA PRO A 835 56.42 15.73 0.22
C PRO A 835 57.05 14.66 1.12
N THR A 836 58.22 14.14 0.74
CA THR A 836 58.86 13.00 1.43
C THR A 836 59.12 13.25 2.91
N GLU A 837 59.40 14.50 3.31
CA GLU A 837 59.57 14.89 4.71
C GLU A 837 58.27 14.72 5.52
N LEU A 838 57.13 15.16 4.96
CA LEU A 838 55.81 15.02 5.57
C LEU A 838 55.32 13.57 5.57
N LEU A 839 55.65 12.81 4.53
CA LEU A 839 55.38 11.37 4.46
C LEU A 839 56.11 10.62 5.58
N ASN A 840 57.38 10.92 5.80
CA ASN A 840 58.17 10.28 6.85
C ASN A 840 57.64 10.66 8.25
N GLU A 841 57.23 11.91 8.44
CA GLU A 841 56.59 12.39 9.66
C GLU A 841 55.26 11.65 9.91
N ALA A 842 54.40 11.54 8.89
CA ALA A 842 53.13 10.81 8.94
C ALA A 842 53.31 9.32 9.29
N MET A 843 54.25 8.62 8.66
CA MET A 843 54.51 7.21 8.92
C MET A 843 55.12 6.97 10.31
N ALA A 844 55.89 7.91 10.84
CA ALA A 844 56.39 7.86 12.21
C ALA A 844 55.25 7.91 13.23
N VAL A 845 54.21 8.71 12.98
CA VAL A 845 53.04 8.76 13.89
C VAL A 845 52.18 7.49 13.76
N VAL A 846 51.96 6.97 12.55
CA VAL A 846 51.24 5.69 12.35
C VAL A 846 51.91 4.55 13.11
N ALA A 847 53.25 4.50 13.15
CA ALA A 847 53.99 3.49 13.90
C ALA A 847 53.71 3.53 15.42
N THR A 848 53.33 4.69 15.98
CA THR A 848 52.97 4.83 17.42
C THR A 848 51.62 4.20 17.79
N ALA A 849 50.76 3.91 16.81
CA ALA A 849 49.48 3.22 17.05
C ALA A 849 49.65 1.69 17.17
N LYS A 850 50.76 1.14 16.65
CA LYS A 850 51.03 -0.31 16.67
C LYS A 850 51.08 -0.88 18.09
N PRO A 851 51.81 -0.29 19.06
CA PRO A 851 51.79 -0.73 20.45
C PRO A 851 50.44 -0.54 21.14
N ALA A 852 49.62 0.43 20.74
CA ALA A 852 48.29 0.64 21.33
C ALA A 852 47.28 -0.43 20.91
N ILE A 853 47.45 -1.02 19.72
CA ILE A 853 46.56 -2.08 19.19
C ILE A 853 46.99 -3.46 19.69
N PHE A 854 48.29 -3.74 19.76
CA PHE A 854 48.82 -5.09 20.06
C PHE A 854 49.51 -5.20 21.44
N GLY A 855 49.80 -4.09 22.12
CA GLY A 855 50.56 -4.07 23.38
C GLY A 855 49.74 -4.35 24.64
N ALA A 856 48.40 -4.42 24.53
CA ALA A 856 47.52 -4.88 25.60
C ALA A 856 46.98 -6.29 25.27
N ALA A 857 47.87 -7.28 25.30
CA ALA A 857 47.49 -8.69 25.30
C ALA A 857 47.01 -9.13 26.68
#